data_AF-A0A8H6C0B5-F1
#
_entry.id   AF-A0A8H6C0B5-F1
#
_cell.length_a   1.000
_cell.length_b   1.000
_cell.length_c   1.000
_cell.angle_alpha   90.00
_cell.angle_beta   90.00
_cell.angle_gamma   90.00
#
_symmetry.space_group_name_H-M   'P 1'
#
loop_
_entity.id
_entity.type
_entity.pdbx_description
1 polymer ?
#
loop_
_entity_poly.entity_id
_entity_poly.type
_entity_poly.pdbx_seq_one_letter_code
_entity_poly.pdbx_strand_id
1 'polypeptide(L)'
;MPYYNSNNNSPSQYYRENDSNSLIDSQNSQLNRPNATANVDQPTLDNCSSNASAVFSSLDNAGIFNTESQNVPKNSSKKDDERQFKFFARSFFGISLLSAILIVLFEAYMFAVINIHHDKFAKGKYTENSIYFALFIFAGVFQVLITLIALYSRNLLLLVFLMGFYCCMSIYTGIQYNEVSDKISAVLFGKWKTATFAMNIATICVLAATLVLQSVLLYFGLRRYVSWFTFKKIGASLELKRIYTYFQIHRSILMFDFFFFAGFTIQFLVIMVKDRKSVEFILTVIVIPLTIILLFISDISATREFIYGSIFAIVLFLCGIAYVLFKIIRLYTKYTSAYDLAIRPGEYFMGRKSLLTFGIITLVLLVATIVLEVVSICNYGKGLLPSVRDFNLSLLDKIYETENEHGGGSFIWAGNCNELNAAYSADGYSRVNSGKIGALVTTFGVGELSALNGIAGSYAEHVGIVHIVGVPSNEAQKKQMLLHHTLGNGDFTVFHRMSTNICETTAFLDDLATACNEIDRCLRTAYTMQRPVYIALPSNMVDMKVPQAMLEKSIDLSLEPNNIQSQNEVIDRILGMVSKASNPIVLVDACASRHDCKKEVKQLVETTQFPVYVTPMGKGMIDEVASRYGGVYIGSLSKPEVKEGVENSDLIFSCGALLSDFNTGSFSYSIGTKNVIEFHSDHAKIKSAIYSGIKMKELMQALNKKISSVLTNYVPKSVPKVKLVNAPTELSAPLTQAWFWTRVSSWFKEEDIIITESGTAAHGILEARFPNNVVGISQILWGSIGYSVGATLGASVAAKEVDPKKRVILFVGDGSLQLTMQEVSTMIKNGVHPYIFVVNNAGYTIEKLIHGLNAKYNNIQPWNHSQILSLFNAKDSQSAKISTVGEADDLFRNKYFGVNSKIRLIELMFSSLDAPKALVQQAKAAADVNRGTTD
;
A
#
# COMPACT_ATOMS: atom_id res chain seq x y z
N MET A 1 31.08 48.47 -8.03
CA MET A 1 32.39 49.15 -8.18
C MET A 1 32.63 50.04 -6.96
N PRO A 2 33.86 50.24 -6.42
CA PRO A 2 35.08 49.41 -6.47
C PRO A 2 35.69 49.06 -5.08
N TYR A 3 36.56 48.03 -5.09
CA TYR A 3 37.69 47.61 -4.22
C TYR A 3 38.07 48.34 -2.90
N TYR A 4 38.40 47.58 -1.83
CA TYR A 4 39.80 47.34 -1.34
C TYR A 4 39.93 46.23 -0.27
N ASN A 5 41.08 45.55 -0.34
CA ASN A 5 41.60 44.38 0.40
C ASN A 5 42.21 44.69 1.79
N SER A 6 42.29 43.69 2.70
CA SER A 6 43.58 43.18 3.23
C SER A 6 43.47 41.99 4.23
N ASN A 7 44.02 40.84 3.80
CA ASN A 7 45.01 39.93 4.44
C ASN A 7 44.82 39.42 5.89
N ASN A 8 45.21 38.20 6.31
CA ASN A 8 45.88 37.03 5.72
C ASN A 8 45.86 35.88 6.76
N ASN A 9 45.76 34.62 6.32
CA ASN A 9 46.75 33.55 6.60
C ASN A 9 46.29 32.18 6.02
N SER A 10 47.07 31.68 5.07
CA SER A 10 47.12 30.28 4.55
C SER A 10 48.29 29.54 5.25
N PRO A 11 48.70 28.26 4.98
CA PRO A 11 48.73 27.49 3.70
C PRO A 11 48.21 26.02 3.85
N SER A 12 48.15 25.08 2.90
CA SER A 12 48.91 24.71 1.67
C SER A 12 48.12 23.63 0.88
N GLN A 13 47.82 23.80 -0.42
CA GLN A 13 48.44 23.20 -1.64
C GLN A 13 48.31 21.67 -1.87
N TYR A 14 47.72 21.28 -3.02
CA TYR A 14 48.42 20.70 -4.20
C TYR A 14 47.44 20.50 -5.39
N TYR A 15 47.69 21.17 -6.52
CA TYR A 15 47.20 20.83 -7.86
C TYR A 15 48.37 20.97 -8.83
N ARG A 16 48.46 20.07 -9.82
CA ARG A 16 49.46 20.09 -10.90
C ARG A 16 48.76 20.40 -12.23
N GLU A 17 49.37 21.30 -12.98
CA GLU A 17 49.07 21.74 -14.35
C GLU A 17 49.41 20.69 -15.41
N ASN A 18 48.86 20.86 -16.62
CA ASN A 18 49.69 21.00 -17.82
C ASN A 18 48.92 21.63 -19.01
N ASP A 19 49.64 22.54 -19.66
CA ASP A 19 49.33 23.39 -20.82
C ASP A 19 49.12 22.66 -22.15
N SER A 20 48.45 23.32 -23.12
CA SER A 20 49.08 23.76 -24.39
C SER A 20 48.10 24.40 -25.41
N ASN A 21 48.22 25.72 -25.55
CA ASN A 21 48.36 26.54 -26.78
C ASN A 21 48.00 25.97 -28.19
N SER A 22 47.11 26.68 -28.90
CA SER A 22 47.43 27.58 -30.06
C SER A 22 46.61 27.46 -31.36
N LEU A 23 46.33 28.66 -31.91
CA LEU A 23 46.27 29.10 -33.32
C LEU A 23 44.94 29.21 -34.11
N ILE A 24 44.67 30.50 -34.36
CA ILE A 24 43.95 31.23 -35.42
C ILE A 24 44.24 30.71 -36.84
N ASP A 25 43.25 30.63 -37.75
CA ASP A 25 43.12 31.52 -38.93
C ASP A 25 41.89 31.23 -39.82
N SER A 26 41.69 32.12 -40.79
CA SER A 26 40.46 32.49 -41.49
C SER A 26 40.45 32.14 -43.00
N GLN A 27 39.22 32.06 -43.56
CA GLN A 27 38.78 32.27 -44.96
C GLN A 27 39.16 31.35 -46.15
N ASN A 28 38.10 30.96 -46.89
CA ASN A 28 37.86 30.93 -48.36
C ASN A 28 37.24 29.59 -48.82
N SER A 29 35.99 29.49 -49.27
CA SER A 29 35.24 30.08 -50.41
C SER A 29 34.97 29.01 -51.48
N GLN A 30 33.72 29.02 -51.99
CA GLN A 30 33.29 28.64 -53.35
C GLN A 30 32.50 27.34 -53.60
N LEU A 31 31.25 27.60 -54.06
CA LEU A 31 30.60 27.15 -55.30
C LEU A 31 29.55 26.02 -55.26
N ASN A 32 28.35 26.46 -55.69
CA ASN A 32 27.36 25.83 -56.57
C ASN A 32 26.16 25.06 -55.98
N ARG A 33 25.01 25.76 -56.00
CA ARG A 33 23.66 25.22 -56.23
C ARG A 33 23.49 24.81 -57.71
N PRO A 34 22.46 24.02 -58.03
CA PRO A 34 21.21 24.61 -58.57
C PRO A 34 19.96 24.03 -57.86
N ASN A 35 19.02 24.81 -57.32
CA ASN A 35 17.95 25.63 -57.93
C ASN A 35 16.88 24.87 -58.74
N ALA A 36 15.66 24.83 -58.18
CA ALA A 36 14.36 25.00 -58.87
C ALA A 36 13.27 25.17 -57.78
N THR A 37 12.83 26.41 -57.45
CA THR A 37 11.54 27.05 -57.85
C THR A 37 10.29 26.38 -57.22
N ALA A 38 9.29 27.04 -56.66
CA ALA A 38 8.93 28.46 -56.54
C ALA A 38 7.79 28.61 -55.50
N ASN A 39 7.62 29.85 -55.04
CA ASN A 39 6.40 30.55 -54.60
C ASN A 39 5.28 29.79 -53.87
N VAL A 40 5.10 30.28 -52.64
CA VAL A 40 3.91 30.16 -51.80
C VAL A 40 2.79 30.99 -52.41
N ASP A 41 1.73 30.32 -52.85
CA ASP A 41 0.37 30.84 -52.92
C ASP A 41 -0.59 29.76 -52.40
N GLN A 42 -1.52 30.16 -51.53
CA GLN A 42 -2.56 29.29 -50.96
C GLN A 42 -3.42 28.64 -52.05
N PRO A 43 -3.85 27.38 -51.83
CA PRO A 43 -5.22 27.03 -52.17
C PRO A 43 -5.96 26.28 -51.04
N THR A 44 -7.16 26.79 -50.81
CA THR A 44 -8.39 26.18 -50.33
C THR A 44 -8.44 24.65 -50.21
N LEU A 45 -8.81 24.19 -49.01
CA LEU A 45 -9.26 22.84 -48.67
C LEU A 45 -10.63 22.54 -49.30
N ASP A 46 -10.65 22.14 -50.56
CA ASP A 46 -11.81 21.49 -51.21
C ASP A 46 -11.29 20.47 -52.22
N ASN A 47 -11.07 19.22 -51.76
CA ASN A 47 -11.11 17.95 -52.54
C ASN A 47 -10.37 16.78 -51.86
N CYS A 48 -10.72 16.47 -50.61
CA CYS A 48 -10.36 15.17 -50.01
C CYS A 48 -11.54 14.53 -49.24
N SER A 49 -12.77 14.78 -49.70
CA SER A 49 -14.01 14.24 -49.09
C SER A 49 -14.81 13.31 -50.01
N SER A 50 -14.32 12.96 -51.21
CA SER A 50 -15.12 12.19 -52.19
C SER A 50 -14.61 10.76 -52.48
N ASN A 51 -13.44 10.33 -51.99
CA ASN A 51 -12.95 8.96 -52.19
C ASN A 51 -12.95 8.08 -50.94
N ALA A 52 -13.28 8.62 -49.76
CA ALA A 52 -13.50 7.81 -48.56
C ALA A 52 -14.94 7.29 -48.45
N SER A 53 -15.92 7.97 -49.07
CA SER A 53 -17.34 7.58 -49.03
C SER A 53 -17.70 6.43 -49.99
N ALA A 54 -16.94 6.25 -51.08
CA ALA A 54 -17.15 5.14 -52.01
C ALA A 54 -16.63 3.79 -51.48
N VAL A 55 -15.61 3.81 -50.60
CA VAL A 55 -15.08 2.57 -49.99
C VAL A 55 -15.97 2.10 -48.83
N PHE A 56 -16.54 3.03 -48.05
CA PHE A 56 -17.43 2.69 -46.95
C PHE A 56 -18.85 2.29 -47.40
N SER A 57 -19.36 2.81 -48.52
CA SER A 57 -20.70 2.43 -49.03
C SER A 57 -20.75 1.05 -49.70
N SER A 58 -19.61 0.47 -50.08
CA SER A 58 -19.55 -0.90 -50.63
C SER A 58 -19.55 -1.99 -49.56
N LEU A 59 -19.30 -1.64 -48.28
CA LEU A 59 -19.31 -2.57 -47.16
C LEU A 59 -20.68 -2.66 -46.46
N ASP A 60 -21.56 -1.68 -46.65
CA ASP A 60 -22.92 -1.69 -46.09
C ASP A 60 -23.91 -2.57 -46.85
N ASN A 61 -23.65 -2.89 -48.13
CA ASN A 61 -24.53 -3.74 -48.95
C ASN A 61 -24.21 -5.25 -48.90
N ALA A 62 -23.18 -5.66 -48.16
CA ALA A 62 -22.86 -7.06 -47.92
C ALA A 62 -23.23 -7.40 -46.47
N GLY A 63 -24.50 -7.73 -46.23
CA GLY A 63 -25.12 -7.91 -44.90
C GLY A 63 -24.35 -8.76 -43.89
N ILE A 64 -23.33 -8.17 -43.27
CA ILE A 64 -22.54 -8.69 -42.17
C ILE A 64 -22.62 -7.60 -41.11
N PHE A 65 -23.54 -7.79 -40.15
CA PHE A 65 -23.78 -7.08 -38.89
C PHE A 65 -25.26 -6.74 -38.70
N ASN A 66 -26.08 -7.79 -38.72
CA ASN A 66 -27.26 -7.84 -37.87
C ASN A 66 -26.93 -8.75 -36.68
N THR A 67 -26.68 -8.18 -35.51
CA THR A 67 -27.00 -8.83 -34.24
C THR A 67 -27.51 -7.80 -33.25
N GLU A 68 -28.74 -8.05 -32.83
CA GLU A 68 -29.49 -7.36 -31.80
C GLU A 68 -28.75 -7.31 -30.45
N SER A 69 -29.16 -6.33 -29.65
CA SER A 69 -28.86 -6.08 -28.25
C SER A 69 -28.31 -7.28 -27.43
N GLN A 70 -27.05 -7.21 -27.01
CA GLN A 70 -26.60 -7.83 -25.75
C GLN A 70 -25.52 -6.98 -25.04
N ASN A 71 -25.83 -6.65 -23.78
CA ASN A 71 -24.97 -6.23 -22.66
C ASN A 71 -23.44 -6.23 -22.87
N VAL A 72 -22.83 -5.04 -22.75
CA VAL A 72 -21.37 -4.88 -22.61
C VAL A 72 -20.95 -5.11 -21.14
N PRO A 73 -20.07 -6.08 -20.80
CA PRO A 73 -19.74 -6.36 -19.40
C PRO A 73 -18.67 -5.43 -18.82
N LYS A 74 -19.03 -4.79 -17.69
CA LYS A 74 -18.16 -4.15 -16.69
C LYS A 74 -17.19 -5.16 -16.05
N ASN A 75 -15.93 -4.80 -15.82
CA ASN A 75 -15.08 -5.23 -14.68
C ASN A 75 -15.12 -6.73 -14.28
N SER A 76 -15.49 -7.62 -15.21
CA SER A 76 -15.93 -8.98 -14.91
C SER A 76 -14.78 -9.97 -14.95
N SER A 77 -13.72 -9.71 -15.73
CA SER A 77 -12.70 -10.74 -16.03
C SER A 77 -11.97 -11.30 -14.79
N LYS A 78 -11.64 -10.47 -13.78
CA LYS A 78 -11.01 -10.94 -12.53
C LYS A 78 -11.95 -11.79 -11.67
N LYS A 79 -13.21 -11.36 -11.54
CA LYS A 79 -14.24 -12.12 -10.81
C LYS A 79 -14.62 -13.39 -11.57
N ASP A 80 -14.60 -13.34 -12.90
CA ASP A 80 -14.91 -14.46 -13.78
C ASP A 80 -13.79 -15.51 -13.74
N ASP A 81 -12.52 -15.12 -13.80
CA ASP A 81 -11.38 -16.04 -13.69
C ASP A 81 -11.38 -16.81 -12.35
N GLU A 82 -11.65 -16.12 -11.24
CA GLU A 82 -11.71 -16.77 -9.93
C GLU A 82 -12.98 -17.62 -9.75
N ARG A 83 -14.10 -17.19 -10.31
CA ARG A 83 -15.35 -17.98 -10.33
C ARG A 83 -15.19 -19.25 -11.18
N GLN A 84 -14.56 -19.14 -12.34
CA GLN A 84 -14.30 -20.28 -13.23
C GLN A 84 -13.27 -21.24 -12.61
N PHE A 85 -12.20 -20.74 -12.00
CA PHE A 85 -11.28 -21.57 -11.23
C PHE A 85 -12.00 -22.35 -10.12
N LYS A 86 -12.83 -21.67 -9.31
CA LYS A 86 -13.61 -22.32 -8.23
C LYS A 86 -14.56 -23.39 -8.78
N PHE A 87 -15.18 -23.16 -9.93
CA PHE A 87 -16.05 -24.15 -10.58
C PHE A 87 -15.27 -25.41 -10.98
N PHE A 88 -14.17 -25.27 -11.71
CA PHE A 88 -13.34 -26.41 -12.11
C PHE A 88 -12.70 -27.11 -10.92
N ALA A 89 -12.26 -26.37 -9.90
CA ALA A 89 -11.69 -26.93 -8.68
C ALA A 89 -12.71 -27.76 -7.88
N ARG A 90 -13.94 -27.27 -7.72
CA ARG A 90 -15.03 -28.01 -7.07
C ARG A 90 -15.39 -29.28 -7.83
N SER A 91 -15.43 -29.20 -9.16
CA SER A 91 -15.71 -30.36 -10.02
C SER A 91 -14.60 -31.42 -9.91
N PHE A 92 -13.34 -30.97 -9.95
CA PHE A 92 -12.17 -31.84 -9.79
C PHE A 92 -12.18 -32.55 -8.43
N PHE A 93 -12.42 -31.79 -7.34
CA PHE A 93 -12.55 -32.35 -5.99
C PHE A 93 -13.73 -33.32 -5.87
N GLY A 94 -14.90 -32.96 -6.41
CA GLY A 94 -16.09 -33.81 -6.37
C GLY A 94 -15.87 -35.18 -7.03
N ILE A 95 -15.18 -35.22 -8.17
CA ILE A 95 -14.80 -36.47 -8.84
C ILE A 95 -13.83 -37.28 -7.97
N SER A 96 -12.85 -36.64 -7.35
CA SER A 96 -11.88 -37.30 -6.46
C SER A 96 -12.56 -37.96 -5.26
N LEU A 97 -13.47 -37.22 -4.64
CA LEU A 97 -14.23 -37.66 -3.47
C LEU A 97 -15.19 -38.79 -3.83
N LEU A 98 -15.94 -38.66 -4.93
CA LEU A 98 -16.84 -39.71 -5.40
C LEU A 98 -16.08 -41.00 -5.72
N SER A 99 -14.95 -40.88 -6.43
CA SER A 99 -14.07 -41.99 -6.75
C SER A 99 -13.58 -42.71 -5.48
N ALA A 100 -13.09 -41.95 -4.50
CA ALA A 100 -12.63 -42.51 -3.22
C ALA A 100 -13.74 -43.23 -2.46
N ILE A 101 -14.94 -42.64 -2.39
CA ILE A 101 -16.10 -43.26 -1.73
C ILE A 101 -16.45 -44.59 -2.42
N LEU A 102 -16.54 -44.61 -3.75
CA LEU A 102 -16.87 -45.81 -4.50
C LEU A 102 -15.81 -46.91 -4.32
N ILE A 103 -14.53 -46.57 -4.43
CA ILE A 103 -13.42 -47.51 -4.22
C ILE A 103 -13.49 -48.06 -2.79
N VAL A 104 -13.55 -47.22 -1.76
CA VAL A 104 -13.62 -47.68 -0.36
C VAL A 104 -14.83 -48.58 -0.13
N LEU A 105 -16.00 -48.26 -0.70
CA LEU A 105 -17.19 -49.11 -0.59
C LEU A 105 -17.01 -50.48 -1.26
N PHE A 106 -16.44 -50.52 -2.47
CA PHE A 106 -16.19 -51.78 -3.19
C PHE A 106 -15.17 -52.65 -2.46
N GLU A 107 -14.07 -52.05 -2.01
CA GLU A 107 -13.02 -52.76 -1.26
C GLU A 107 -13.51 -53.22 0.11
N ALA A 108 -14.29 -52.41 0.83
CA ALA A 108 -14.88 -52.79 2.11
C ALA A 108 -15.89 -53.93 1.96
N TYR A 109 -16.71 -53.91 0.90
CA TYR A 109 -17.60 -55.01 0.57
C TYR A 109 -16.82 -56.30 0.29
N MET A 110 -15.82 -56.24 -0.60
CA MET A 110 -14.99 -57.40 -0.93
C MET A 110 -14.27 -57.96 0.31
N PHE A 111 -13.71 -57.09 1.14
CA PHE A 111 -13.09 -57.45 2.40
C PHE A 111 -14.08 -58.14 3.36
N ALA A 112 -15.29 -57.61 3.50
CA ALA A 112 -16.33 -58.21 4.35
C ALA A 112 -16.74 -59.61 3.86
N VAL A 113 -16.93 -59.80 2.55
CA VAL A 113 -17.26 -61.12 1.98
C VAL A 113 -16.15 -62.13 2.23
N ILE A 114 -14.89 -61.72 2.05
CA ILE A 114 -13.73 -62.59 2.26
C ILE A 114 -13.54 -62.92 3.73
N ASN A 115 -13.81 -61.99 4.64
CA ASN A 115 -13.76 -62.20 6.08
C ASN A 115 -14.84 -63.19 6.57
N ILE A 116 -16.07 -63.11 6.05
CA ILE A 116 -17.14 -64.08 6.35
C ILE A 116 -16.74 -65.51 5.96
N HIS A 117 -15.94 -65.66 4.90
CA HIS A 117 -15.50 -66.96 4.39
C HIS A 117 -14.05 -67.30 4.73
N HIS A 118 -13.43 -66.62 5.69
CA HIS A 118 -11.98 -66.71 5.96
C HIS A 118 -11.50 -68.14 6.24
N ASP A 119 -12.31 -68.96 6.94
CA ASP A 119 -12.00 -70.37 7.25
C ASP A 119 -11.84 -71.26 6.01
N LYS A 120 -12.41 -70.87 4.88
CA LYS A 120 -12.35 -71.63 3.62
C LYS A 120 -11.12 -71.29 2.78
N PHE A 121 -10.35 -70.27 3.15
CA PHE A 121 -9.12 -69.92 2.45
C PHE A 121 -7.92 -70.68 3.04
N ALA A 122 -7.06 -71.24 2.19
CA ALA A 122 -5.81 -71.87 2.64
C ALA A 122 -4.96 -70.89 3.47
N LYS A 123 -4.30 -71.38 4.53
CA LYS A 123 -3.44 -70.60 5.43
C LYS A 123 -2.52 -69.69 4.61
N GLY A 124 -2.77 -68.38 4.67
CA GLY A 124 -1.98 -67.35 3.97
C GLY A 124 -2.66 -66.57 2.86
N LYS A 125 -3.58 -67.21 2.13
CA LYS A 125 -4.30 -66.55 1.02
C LYS A 125 -5.25 -65.45 1.52
N TYR A 126 -5.80 -65.61 2.72
CA TYR A 126 -6.60 -64.57 3.39
C TYR A 126 -5.77 -63.32 3.73
N THR A 127 -4.57 -63.51 4.30
CA THR A 127 -3.65 -62.41 4.65
C THR A 127 -3.23 -61.65 3.41
N GLU A 128 -2.91 -62.35 2.33
CA GLU A 128 -2.58 -61.74 1.05
C GLU A 128 -3.71 -60.86 0.47
N ASN A 129 -4.95 -61.35 0.46
CA ASN A 129 -6.09 -60.57 -0.02
C ASN A 129 -6.33 -59.32 0.84
N SER A 130 -6.16 -59.43 2.16
CA SER A 130 -6.30 -58.31 3.10
C SER A 130 -5.32 -57.16 2.84
N ILE A 131 -4.11 -57.48 2.34
CA ILE A 131 -3.09 -56.48 1.99
C ILE A 131 -3.57 -55.59 0.84
N TYR A 132 -4.17 -56.18 -0.20
CA TYR A 132 -4.67 -55.44 -1.36
C TYR A 132 -5.79 -54.47 -0.94
N PHE A 133 -6.80 -54.94 -0.20
CA PHE A 133 -7.94 -54.09 0.23
C PHE A 133 -7.49 -52.92 1.11
N ALA A 134 -6.60 -53.16 2.08
CA ALA A 134 -6.10 -52.12 2.97
C ALA A 134 -5.35 -51.02 2.20
N LEU A 135 -4.61 -51.40 1.16
CA LEU A 135 -3.86 -50.46 0.33
C LEU A 135 -4.77 -49.59 -0.54
N PHE A 136 -5.85 -50.13 -1.10
CA PHE A 136 -6.81 -49.34 -1.87
C PHE A 136 -7.63 -48.39 -1.01
N ILE A 137 -7.98 -48.79 0.22
CA ILE A 137 -8.59 -47.87 1.19
C ILE A 137 -7.61 -46.73 1.51
N PHE A 138 -6.34 -47.04 1.75
CA PHE A 138 -5.31 -46.02 1.97
C PHE A 138 -5.13 -45.11 0.75
N ALA A 139 -5.14 -45.66 -0.46
CA ALA A 139 -5.08 -44.91 -1.73
C ALA A 139 -6.27 -43.96 -1.90
N GLY A 140 -7.48 -44.40 -1.57
CA GLY A 140 -8.70 -43.57 -1.62
C GLY A 140 -8.66 -42.40 -0.65
N VAL A 141 -8.12 -42.58 0.56
CA VAL A 141 -7.92 -41.48 1.51
C VAL A 141 -6.82 -40.54 1.02
N PHE A 142 -5.69 -41.09 0.56
CA PHE A 142 -4.54 -40.34 0.10
C PHE A 142 -4.87 -39.46 -1.13
N GLN A 143 -5.58 -39.99 -2.13
CA GLN A 143 -5.92 -39.22 -3.33
C GLN A 143 -6.78 -37.98 -3.01
N VAL A 144 -7.72 -38.09 -2.05
CA VAL A 144 -8.58 -36.97 -1.64
C VAL A 144 -7.76 -35.92 -0.92
N LEU A 145 -6.88 -36.35 -0.02
CA LEU A 145 -5.97 -35.45 0.69
C LEU A 145 -5.06 -34.68 -0.27
N ILE A 146 -4.42 -35.37 -1.22
CA ILE A 146 -3.57 -34.73 -2.23
C ILE A 146 -4.38 -33.79 -3.13
N THR A 147 -5.60 -34.17 -3.49
CA THR A 147 -6.49 -33.30 -4.28
C THR A 147 -6.79 -31.99 -3.54
N LEU A 148 -7.12 -32.07 -2.24
CA LEU A 148 -7.36 -30.89 -1.41
C LEU A 148 -6.12 -30.00 -1.33
N ILE A 149 -4.97 -30.59 -1.01
CA ILE A 149 -3.70 -29.87 -0.88
C ILE A 149 -3.33 -29.19 -2.21
N ALA A 150 -3.45 -29.89 -3.33
CA ALA A 150 -3.09 -29.37 -4.65
C ALA A 150 -3.99 -28.22 -5.11
N LEU A 151 -5.31 -28.32 -4.88
CA LEU A 151 -6.26 -27.26 -5.22
C LEU A 151 -6.11 -26.05 -4.30
N TYR A 152 -5.91 -26.26 -2.99
CA TYR A 152 -5.69 -25.19 -2.02
C TYR A 152 -4.39 -24.43 -2.28
N SER A 153 -3.29 -25.16 -2.46
CA SER A 153 -1.97 -24.57 -2.76
C SER A 153 -1.82 -24.07 -4.19
N ARG A 154 -2.84 -24.28 -5.06
CA ARG A 154 -2.84 -23.97 -6.49
C ARG A 154 -1.59 -24.52 -7.18
N ASN A 155 -1.30 -25.80 -6.95
CA ASN A 155 -0.11 -26.46 -7.48
C ASN A 155 -0.47 -27.35 -8.69
N LEU A 156 -0.13 -26.88 -9.89
CA LEU A 156 -0.39 -27.62 -11.13
C LEU A 156 0.41 -28.92 -11.22
N LEU A 157 1.66 -28.91 -10.75
CA LEU A 157 2.54 -30.08 -10.82
C LEU A 157 2.00 -31.20 -9.93
N LEU A 158 1.56 -30.87 -8.71
CA LEU A 158 0.99 -31.86 -7.80
C LEU A 158 -0.27 -32.54 -8.39
N LEU A 159 -1.11 -31.80 -9.13
CA LEU A 159 -2.25 -32.37 -9.87
C LEU A 159 -1.81 -33.30 -11.01
N VAL A 160 -0.72 -32.98 -11.71
CA VAL A 160 -0.15 -33.86 -12.76
C VAL A 160 0.39 -35.15 -12.14
N PHE A 161 1.13 -35.06 -11.03
CA PHE A 161 1.61 -36.24 -10.32
C PHE A 161 0.46 -37.11 -9.82
N LEU A 162 -0.67 -36.51 -9.40
CA LEU A 162 -1.88 -37.25 -9.05
C LEU A 162 -2.45 -38.05 -10.24
N MET A 163 -2.35 -37.56 -11.48
CA MET A 163 -2.73 -38.35 -12.67
C MET A 163 -1.80 -39.55 -12.86
N GLY A 164 -0.49 -39.37 -12.64
CA GLY A 164 0.48 -40.47 -12.62
C GLY A 164 0.13 -41.51 -11.56
N PHE A 165 -0.26 -41.06 -10.37
CA PHE A 165 -0.73 -41.93 -9.29
C PHE A 165 -1.95 -42.77 -9.69
N TYR A 166 -2.98 -42.18 -10.31
CA TYR A 166 -4.12 -42.95 -10.80
C TYR A 166 -3.75 -43.96 -11.87
N CYS A 167 -2.80 -43.64 -12.75
CA CYS A 167 -2.28 -44.58 -13.73
C CYS A 167 -1.63 -45.80 -13.04
N CYS A 168 -0.75 -45.56 -12.06
CA CYS A 168 -0.15 -46.61 -11.24
C CYS A 168 -1.20 -47.46 -10.52
N MET A 169 -2.21 -46.82 -9.90
CA MET A 169 -3.28 -47.53 -9.20
C MET A 169 -4.16 -48.33 -10.16
N SER A 170 -4.38 -47.86 -11.40
CA SER A 170 -5.12 -48.61 -12.42
C SER A 170 -4.37 -49.88 -12.86
N ILE A 171 -3.05 -49.79 -13.04
CA ILE A 171 -2.22 -50.98 -13.30
C ILE A 171 -2.29 -51.94 -12.11
N TYR A 172 -2.20 -51.40 -10.90
CA TYR A 172 -2.26 -52.19 -9.67
C TYR A 172 -3.60 -52.89 -9.48
N THR A 173 -4.74 -52.28 -9.86
CA THR A 173 -6.04 -52.99 -9.87
C THR A 173 -6.07 -54.16 -10.83
N GLY A 174 -5.34 -54.11 -11.95
CA GLY A 174 -5.22 -55.27 -12.84
C GLY A 174 -4.49 -56.45 -12.19
N ILE A 175 -3.47 -56.15 -11.38
CA ILE A 175 -2.76 -57.17 -10.57
C ILE A 175 -3.71 -57.75 -9.51
N GLN A 176 -4.43 -56.88 -8.79
CA GLN A 176 -5.43 -57.31 -7.81
C GLN A 176 -6.50 -58.18 -8.46
N TYR A 177 -7.02 -57.80 -9.63
CA TYR A 177 -8.03 -58.56 -10.36
C TYR A 177 -7.58 -60.00 -10.63
N ASN A 178 -6.39 -60.18 -11.19
CA ASN A 178 -5.85 -61.52 -11.47
C ASN A 178 -5.66 -62.33 -10.18
N GLU A 179 -5.08 -61.72 -9.14
CA GLU A 179 -4.78 -62.42 -7.89
C GLU A 179 -6.04 -62.75 -7.07
N VAL A 180 -7.06 -61.90 -7.13
CA VAL A 180 -8.32 -62.04 -6.39
C VAL A 180 -9.30 -62.95 -7.15
N SER A 181 -9.44 -62.81 -8.46
CA SER A 181 -10.39 -63.57 -9.30
C SER A 181 -10.10 -65.08 -9.29
N ASP A 182 -8.83 -65.47 -9.44
CA ASP A 182 -8.42 -66.87 -9.47
C ASP A 182 -8.62 -67.56 -8.11
N LYS A 183 -8.39 -66.82 -7.02
CA LYS A 183 -8.47 -67.35 -5.64
C LYS A 183 -9.90 -67.38 -5.12
N ILE A 184 -10.73 -66.40 -5.47
CA ILE A 184 -12.14 -66.33 -5.07
C ILE A 184 -12.99 -67.32 -5.85
N SER A 185 -12.69 -67.55 -7.14
CA SER A 185 -13.43 -68.51 -7.97
C SER A 185 -13.37 -69.95 -7.48
N ALA A 186 -12.38 -70.27 -6.64
CA ALA A 186 -12.20 -71.58 -6.01
C ALA A 186 -12.94 -71.74 -4.66
N VAL A 187 -13.42 -70.65 -4.04
CA VAL A 187 -13.96 -70.63 -2.68
C VAL A 187 -15.41 -70.11 -2.60
N LEU A 188 -15.75 -69.09 -3.39
CA LEU A 188 -17.10 -68.51 -3.45
C LEU A 188 -17.92 -69.12 -4.59
N PHE A 189 -19.22 -69.33 -4.36
CA PHE A 189 -20.16 -69.87 -5.35
C PHE A 189 -21.43 -69.02 -5.43
N GLY A 190 -22.18 -69.17 -6.52
CA GLY A 190 -23.46 -68.48 -6.72
C GLY A 190 -23.35 -66.95 -6.69
N LYS A 191 -24.32 -66.28 -6.06
CA LYS A 191 -24.43 -64.80 -6.06
C LYS A 191 -23.20 -64.09 -5.47
N TRP A 192 -22.53 -64.69 -4.48
CA TRP A 192 -21.33 -64.10 -3.86
C TRP A 192 -20.15 -64.02 -4.85
N LYS A 193 -19.92 -65.08 -5.64
CA LYS A 193 -18.87 -65.08 -6.68
C LYS A 193 -19.13 -63.99 -7.73
N THR A 194 -20.37 -63.90 -8.22
CA THR A 194 -20.75 -62.90 -9.23
C THR A 194 -20.61 -61.47 -8.68
N ALA A 195 -21.04 -61.23 -7.44
CA ALA A 195 -20.95 -59.91 -6.81
C ALA A 195 -19.49 -59.48 -6.59
N THR A 196 -18.62 -60.34 -6.05
CA THR A 196 -17.21 -59.99 -5.84
C THR A 196 -16.45 -59.77 -7.16
N PHE A 197 -16.75 -60.56 -8.19
CA PHE A 197 -16.18 -60.35 -9.53
C PHE A 197 -16.61 -59.01 -10.14
N ALA A 198 -17.89 -58.67 -10.04
CA ALA A 198 -18.42 -57.40 -10.51
C ALA A 198 -17.80 -56.19 -9.79
N MET A 199 -17.61 -56.26 -8.47
CA MET A 199 -17.00 -55.19 -7.69
C MET A 199 -15.53 -54.95 -8.06
N ASN A 200 -14.77 -56.01 -8.34
CA ASN A 200 -13.37 -55.89 -8.75
C ASN A 200 -13.21 -55.20 -10.12
N ILE A 201 -14.09 -55.53 -11.08
CA ILE A 201 -14.17 -54.82 -12.37
C ILE A 201 -14.61 -53.37 -12.17
N ALA A 202 -15.58 -53.13 -11.28
CA ALA A 202 -16.07 -51.79 -10.99
C ALA A 202 -14.95 -50.89 -10.42
N THR A 203 -14.07 -51.39 -9.55
CA THR A 203 -12.89 -50.65 -9.06
C THR A 203 -11.99 -50.19 -10.22
N ILE A 204 -11.69 -51.07 -11.19
CA ILE A 204 -10.90 -50.74 -12.38
C ILE A 204 -11.59 -49.62 -13.19
N CYS A 205 -12.88 -49.78 -13.45
CA CYS A 205 -13.65 -48.80 -14.23
C CYS A 205 -13.71 -47.43 -13.54
N VAL A 206 -13.89 -47.38 -12.22
CA VAL A 206 -13.91 -46.13 -11.46
C VAL A 206 -12.56 -45.41 -11.53
N LEU A 207 -11.44 -46.11 -11.34
CA LEU A 207 -10.12 -45.50 -11.44
C LEU A 207 -9.80 -44.99 -12.86
N ALA A 208 -10.11 -45.79 -13.88
CA ALA A 208 -9.91 -45.39 -15.28
C ALA A 208 -10.77 -44.16 -15.63
N ALA A 209 -12.05 -44.14 -15.24
CA ALA A 209 -12.92 -42.99 -15.45
C ALA A 209 -12.43 -41.74 -14.70
N THR A 210 -11.97 -41.91 -13.46
CA THR A 210 -11.41 -40.82 -12.64
C THR A 210 -10.20 -40.20 -13.32
N LEU A 211 -9.25 -41.03 -13.77
CA LEU A 211 -8.05 -40.59 -14.49
C LEU A 211 -8.41 -39.77 -15.73
N VAL A 212 -9.33 -40.26 -16.56
CA VAL A 212 -9.74 -39.58 -17.80
C VAL A 212 -10.42 -38.24 -17.48
N LEU A 213 -11.45 -38.26 -16.63
CA LEU A 213 -12.23 -37.06 -16.31
C LEU A 213 -11.38 -35.96 -15.66
N GLN A 214 -10.52 -36.32 -14.71
CA GLN A 214 -9.64 -35.36 -14.06
C GLN A 214 -8.51 -34.88 -14.97
N SER A 215 -8.00 -35.71 -15.89
CA SER A 215 -7.03 -35.27 -16.89
C SER A 215 -7.61 -34.21 -17.83
N VAL A 216 -8.87 -34.39 -18.25
CA VAL A 216 -9.60 -33.42 -19.08
C VAL A 216 -9.80 -32.11 -18.31
N LEU A 217 -10.28 -32.16 -17.07
CA LEU A 217 -10.48 -30.97 -16.24
C LEU A 217 -9.16 -30.25 -15.93
N LEU A 218 -8.07 -30.99 -15.73
CA LEU A 218 -6.75 -30.42 -15.49
C LEU A 218 -6.27 -29.63 -16.71
N TYR A 219 -6.32 -30.27 -17.89
CA TYR A 219 -5.78 -29.70 -19.12
C TYR A 219 -6.61 -28.52 -19.63
N PHE A 220 -7.93 -28.69 -19.71
CA PHE A 220 -8.83 -27.68 -20.30
C PHE A 220 -9.38 -26.68 -19.27
N GLY A 221 -9.53 -27.09 -18.00
CA GLY A 221 -10.16 -26.28 -16.97
C GLY A 221 -9.15 -25.55 -16.06
N LEU A 222 -8.21 -26.27 -15.44
CA LEU A 222 -7.39 -25.71 -14.36
C LEU A 222 -6.04 -25.13 -14.81
N ARG A 223 -5.41 -25.69 -15.84
CA ARG A 223 -4.03 -25.33 -16.27
C ARG A 223 -3.85 -23.84 -16.51
N ARG A 224 -4.77 -23.21 -17.24
CA ARG A 224 -4.69 -21.77 -17.58
C ARG A 224 -4.69 -20.91 -16.33
N TYR A 225 -5.62 -21.15 -15.40
CA TYR A 225 -5.77 -20.33 -14.20
C TYR A 225 -4.60 -20.53 -13.24
N VAL A 226 -4.18 -21.78 -13.02
CA VAL A 226 -3.06 -22.05 -12.11
C VAL A 226 -1.75 -21.47 -12.65
N SER A 227 -1.48 -21.61 -13.95
CA SER A 227 -0.26 -21.05 -14.58
C SER A 227 -0.21 -19.52 -14.46
N TRP A 228 -1.36 -18.85 -14.55
CA TRP A 228 -1.47 -17.41 -14.37
C TRP A 228 -1.14 -16.96 -12.94
N PHE A 229 -1.55 -17.72 -11.92
CA PHE A 229 -1.17 -17.42 -10.53
C PHE A 229 0.31 -17.63 -10.27
N THR A 230 0.92 -18.68 -10.83
CA THR A 230 2.37 -18.90 -10.73
C THR A 230 3.17 -17.76 -11.37
N PHE A 231 2.72 -17.26 -12.52
CA PHE A 231 3.32 -16.09 -13.18
C PHE A 231 3.29 -14.86 -12.29
N LYS A 232 2.15 -14.58 -11.62
CA LYS A 232 2.05 -13.45 -10.69
C LYS A 232 2.97 -13.55 -9.47
N LYS A 233 3.21 -14.77 -8.98
CA LYS A 233 3.97 -15.00 -7.74
C LYS A 233 5.49 -14.88 -7.93
N ILE A 234 6.01 -15.16 -9.13
CA ILE A 234 7.45 -15.30 -9.37
C ILE A 234 7.95 -14.29 -10.43
N GLY A 235 7.04 -13.65 -11.16
CA GLY A 235 7.36 -12.73 -12.24
C GLY A 235 7.76 -13.45 -13.53
N ALA A 236 8.40 -12.71 -14.44
CA ALA A 236 8.72 -13.18 -15.79
C ALA A 236 10.09 -13.88 -15.94
N SER A 237 10.88 -13.99 -14.85
CA SER A 237 12.21 -14.61 -14.91
C SER A 237 12.12 -16.11 -15.23
N LEU A 238 12.73 -16.53 -16.34
CA LEU A 238 12.79 -17.92 -16.77
C LEU A 238 13.61 -18.78 -15.81
N GLU A 239 14.68 -18.22 -15.23
CA GLU A 239 15.52 -18.93 -14.26
C GLU A 239 14.79 -19.18 -12.95
N LEU A 240 14.15 -18.16 -12.38
CA LEU A 240 13.35 -18.33 -11.16
C LEU A 240 12.17 -19.26 -11.36
N LYS A 241 11.52 -19.21 -12.53
CA LYS A 241 10.46 -20.16 -12.90
C LYS A 241 10.98 -21.60 -12.94
N ARG A 242 12.19 -21.82 -13.45
CA ARG A 242 12.83 -23.14 -13.48
C ARG A 242 13.19 -23.61 -12.05
N ILE A 243 13.78 -22.75 -11.23
CA ILE A 243 14.12 -23.06 -9.83
C ILE A 243 12.85 -23.40 -9.03
N TYR A 244 11.80 -22.58 -9.15
CA TYR A 244 10.52 -22.84 -8.52
C TYR A 244 9.87 -24.14 -9.01
N THR A 245 10.04 -24.46 -10.30
CA THR A 245 9.55 -25.72 -10.85
C THR A 245 10.25 -26.90 -10.19
N TYR A 246 11.58 -26.88 -10.04
CA TYR A 246 12.30 -27.95 -9.33
C TYR A 246 11.87 -28.05 -7.86
N PHE A 247 11.73 -26.93 -7.16
CA PHE A 247 11.23 -26.90 -5.78
C PHE A 247 9.82 -27.52 -5.66
N GLN A 248 8.92 -27.18 -6.59
CA GLN A 248 7.56 -27.74 -6.60
C GLN A 248 7.52 -29.22 -7.00
N ILE A 249 8.40 -29.67 -7.90
CA ILE A 249 8.55 -31.10 -8.22
C ILE A 249 9.05 -31.84 -6.99
N HIS A 250 10.09 -31.34 -6.32
CA HIS A 250 10.64 -31.93 -5.09
C HIS A 250 9.55 -32.13 -4.02
N ARG A 251 8.84 -31.05 -3.67
CA ARG A 251 7.74 -31.10 -2.70
C ARG A 251 6.60 -32.03 -3.12
N SER A 252 6.33 -32.14 -4.43
CA SER A 252 5.32 -33.07 -4.94
C SER A 252 5.78 -34.52 -4.74
N ILE A 253 7.02 -34.85 -5.07
CA ILE A 253 7.56 -36.21 -4.87
C ILE A 253 7.56 -36.59 -3.39
N LEU A 254 7.96 -35.70 -2.47
CA LEU A 254 7.91 -35.97 -1.03
C LEU A 254 6.52 -36.44 -0.55
N MET A 255 5.45 -35.85 -1.10
CA MET A 255 4.08 -36.24 -0.76
C MET A 255 3.72 -37.65 -1.29
N PHE A 256 4.22 -38.04 -2.45
CA PHE A 256 4.01 -39.39 -2.99
C PHE A 256 4.95 -40.44 -2.38
N ASP A 257 6.16 -40.05 -1.99
CA ASP A 257 7.09 -40.87 -1.20
C ASP A 257 6.42 -41.36 0.08
N PHE A 258 5.68 -40.48 0.76
CA PHE A 258 4.88 -40.88 1.92
C PHE A 258 3.94 -42.04 1.58
N PHE A 259 3.18 -41.97 0.49
CA PHE A 259 2.24 -43.03 0.13
C PHE A 259 2.95 -44.35 -0.19
N PHE A 260 3.95 -44.32 -1.07
CA PHE A 260 4.59 -45.57 -1.52
C PHE A 260 5.43 -46.21 -0.41
N PHE A 261 6.14 -45.40 0.38
CA PHE A 261 6.94 -45.89 1.50
C PHE A 261 6.05 -46.37 2.65
N ALA A 262 5.03 -45.61 3.05
CA ALA A 262 4.08 -46.05 4.07
C ALA A 262 3.28 -47.25 3.58
N GLY A 263 2.85 -47.27 2.33
CA GLY A 263 2.15 -48.39 1.70
C GLY A 263 2.99 -49.66 1.73
N PHE A 264 4.25 -49.60 1.29
CA PHE A 264 5.20 -50.72 1.39
C PHE A 264 5.35 -51.23 2.83
N THR A 265 5.51 -50.31 3.79
CA THR A 265 5.71 -50.63 5.21
C THR A 265 4.45 -51.23 5.85
N ILE A 266 3.26 -50.69 5.55
CA ILE A 266 1.96 -51.19 6.00
C ILE A 266 1.71 -52.60 5.45
N GLN A 267 2.02 -52.85 4.17
CA GLN A 267 1.86 -54.18 3.58
C GLN A 267 2.74 -55.21 4.32
N PHE A 268 3.98 -54.86 4.68
CA PHE A 268 4.81 -55.71 5.54
C PHE A 268 4.23 -55.90 6.94
N LEU A 269 3.72 -54.83 7.55
CA LEU A 269 3.13 -54.88 8.89
C LEU A 269 1.91 -55.80 8.93
N VAL A 270 1.03 -55.75 7.92
CA VAL A 270 -0.15 -56.62 7.79
C VAL A 270 0.24 -58.11 7.76
N ILE A 271 1.34 -58.46 7.09
CA ILE A 271 1.88 -59.84 7.10
C ILE A 271 2.38 -60.20 8.51
N MET A 272 3.05 -59.26 9.19
CA MET A 272 3.67 -59.46 10.50
C MET A 272 2.72 -59.37 11.70
N VAL A 273 1.43 -59.10 11.50
CA VAL A 273 0.44 -58.96 12.59
C VAL A 273 0.37 -60.17 13.51
N LYS A 274 0.74 -61.36 13.02
CA LYS A 274 0.74 -62.61 13.81
C LYS A 274 1.96 -62.76 14.73
N ASP A 275 3.06 -62.06 14.48
CA ASP A 275 4.24 -62.03 15.35
C ASP A 275 4.58 -60.61 15.81
N ARG A 276 3.72 -60.09 16.67
CA ARG A 276 3.85 -58.74 17.25
C ARG A 276 5.02 -58.58 18.22
N LYS A 277 5.67 -59.68 18.62
CA LYS A 277 6.79 -59.67 19.59
C LYS A 277 8.16 -59.67 18.90
N SER A 278 8.22 -59.94 17.59
CA SER A 278 9.47 -59.83 16.84
C SER A 278 10.05 -58.41 16.87
N VAL A 279 11.38 -58.32 17.01
CA VAL A 279 12.13 -57.05 16.91
C VAL A 279 11.82 -56.35 15.59
N GLU A 280 11.65 -57.13 14.52
CA GLU A 280 11.36 -56.60 13.20
C GLU A 280 9.96 -55.95 13.11
N PHE A 281 8.93 -56.50 13.78
CA PHE A 281 7.61 -55.89 13.81
C PHE A 281 7.69 -54.51 14.47
N ILE A 282 8.39 -54.43 15.60
CA ILE A 282 8.60 -53.17 16.35
C ILE A 282 9.35 -52.15 15.48
N LEU A 283 10.45 -52.55 14.83
CA LEU A 283 11.20 -51.67 13.93
C LEU A 283 10.35 -51.20 12.75
N THR A 284 9.52 -52.07 12.17
CA THR A 284 8.63 -51.72 11.04
C THR A 284 7.55 -50.72 11.47
N VAL A 285 7.03 -50.80 12.70
CA VAL A 285 6.10 -49.81 13.27
C VAL A 285 6.78 -48.45 13.44
N ILE A 286 8.01 -48.42 13.99
CA ILE A 286 8.77 -47.18 14.25
C ILE A 286 9.15 -46.47 12.94
N VAL A 287 9.38 -47.21 11.86
CA VAL A 287 9.78 -46.65 10.57
C VAL A 287 8.71 -45.70 9.99
N ILE A 288 7.41 -45.97 10.18
CA ILE A 288 6.32 -45.12 9.63
C ILE A 288 6.39 -43.66 10.14
N PRO A 289 6.40 -43.37 11.45
CA PRO A 289 6.53 -41.99 11.95
C PRO A 289 7.90 -41.39 11.63
N LEU A 290 8.98 -42.17 11.58
CA LEU A 290 10.30 -41.68 11.17
C LEU A 290 10.29 -41.20 9.72
N THR A 291 9.62 -41.91 8.80
CA THR A 291 9.46 -41.47 7.41
C THR A 291 8.72 -40.14 7.33
N ILE A 292 7.65 -39.95 8.11
CA ILE A 292 6.91 -38.68 8.16
C ILE A 292 7.84 -37.54 8.61
N ILE A 293 8.58 -37.75 9.71
CA ILE A 293 9.53 -36.76 10.23
C ILE A 293 10.61 -36.41 9.19
N LEU A 294 11.17 -37.42 8.52
CA LEU A 294 12.16 -37.23 7.46
C LEU A 294 11.62 -36.36 6.32
N LEU A 295 10.43 -36.66 5.81
CA LEU A 295 9.81 -35.90 4.72
C LEU A 295 9.53 -34.45 5.13
N PHE A 296 9.10 -34.22 6.38
CA PHE A 296 8.93 -32.86 6.91
C PHE A 296 10.25 -32.11 7.05
N ILE A 297 11.30 -32.76 7.53
CA ILE A 297 12.64 -32.14 7.63
C ILE A 297 13.12 -31.72 6.24
N SER A 298 12.94 -32.55 5.22
CA SER A 298 13.31 -32.22 3.85
C SER A 298 12.51 -31.04 3.29
N ASP A 299 11.17 -31.03 3.44
CA ASP A 299 10.33 -29.92 2.97
C ASP A 299 10.64 -28.60 3.67
N ILE A 300 10.83 -28.62 5.00
CA ILE A 300 11.22 -27.45 5.78
C ILE A 300 12.61 -26.96 5.35
N SER A 301 13.54 -27.89 5.12
CA SER A 301 14.90 -27.55 4.74
C SER A 301 14.95 -26.90 3.36
N ALA A 302 14.22 -27.44 2.39
CA ALA A 302 14.06 -26.85 1.06
C ALA A 302 13.35 -25.50 1.11
N THR A 303 12.32 -25.35 1.95
CA THR A 303 11.54 -24.10 2.07
C THR A 303 12.34 -22.98 2.74
N ARG A 304 13.20 -23.31 3.71
CA ARG A 304 14.00 -22.35 4.48
C ARG A 304 15.43 -22.21 3.98
N GLU A 305 15.79 -22.89 2.89
CA GLU A 305 17.15 -22.98 2.37
C GLU A 305 18.16 -23.46 3.44
N PHE A 306 17.74 -24.38 4.32
CA PHE A 306 18.55 -24.90 5.43
C PHE A 306 19.41 -26.08 4.98
N ILE A 307 20.69 -25.78 4.68
CA ILE A 307 21.62 -26.75 4.10
C ILE A 307 21.87 -27.98 4.99
N TYR A 308 22.06 -27.79 6.30
CA TYR A 308 22.36 -28.90 7.22
C TYR A 308 21.20 -29.88 7.34
N GLY A 309 19.96 -29.37 7.38
CA GLY A 309 18.76 -30.21 7.38
C GLY A 309 18.58 -30.97 6.06
N SER A 310 18.96 -30.36 4.94
CA SER A 310 18.92 -31.01 3.61
C SER A 310 19.95 -32.14 3.52
N ILE A 311 21.18 -31.92 4.00
CA ILE A 311 22.22 -32.97 4.06
C ILE A 311 21.77 -34.11 4.97
N PHE A 312 21.20 -33.78 6.13
CA PHE A 312 20.67 -34.77 7.07
C PHE A 312 19.54 -35.60 6.43
N ALA A 313 18.62 -34.95 5.70
CA ALA A 313 17.57 -35.63 4.95
C ALA A 313 18.14 -36.58 3.88
N ILE A 314 19.15 -36.16 3.12
CA ILE A 314 19.84 -37.02 2.12
C ILE A 314 20.41 -38.29 2.76
N VAL A 315 21.10 -38.16 3.91
CA VAL A 315 21.67 -39.31 4.63
C VAL A 315 20.55 -40.28 5.05
N LEU A 316 19.45 -39.76 5.58
CA LEU A 316 18.31 -40.59 5.98
C LEU A 316 17.57 -41.23 4.79
N PHE A 317 17.48 -40.55 3.65
CA PHE A 317 16.94 -41.17 2.42
C PHE A 317 17.81 -42.32 1.93
N LEU A 318 19.14 -42.21 2.03
CA LEU A 318 20.06 -43.32 1.74
C LEU A 318 19.84 -44.52 2.69
N CYS A 319 19.60 -44.25 3.99
CA CYS A 319 19.17 -45.30 4.92
C CYS A 319 17.83 -45.92 4.52
N GLY A 320 16.89 -45.12 4.02
CA GLY A 320 15.60 -45.59 3.46
C GLY A 320 15.78 -46.53 2.27
N ILE A 321 16.69 -46.21 1.34
CA ILE A 321 17.04 -47.08 0.20
C ILE A 321 17.60 -48.41 0.72
N ALA A 322 18.54 -48.37 1.66
CA ALA A 322 19.11 -49.57 2.25
C ALA A 322 18.04 -50.45 2.93
N TYR A 323 17.09 -49.82 3.65
CA TYR A 323 15.97 -50.50 4.30
C TYR A 323 15.06 -51.21 3.28
N VAL A 324 14.65 -50.52 2.20
CA VAL A 324 13.77 -51.10 1.17
C VAL A 324 14.49 -52.22 0.41
N LEU A 325 15.76 -52.05 0.04
CA LEU A 325 16.56 -53.09 -0.59
C LEU A 325 16.72 -54.32 0.31
N PHE A 326 17.03 -54.13 1.59
CA PHE A 326 17.09 -55.20 2.58
C PHE A 326 15.77 -55.99 2.63
N LYS A 327 14.64 -55.29 2.68
CA LYS A 327 13.30 -55.91 2.69
C LYS A 327 12.98 -56.66 1.40
N ILE A 328 13.37 -56.13 0.22
CA ILE A 328 13.17 -56.81 -1.08
C ILE A 328 14.03 -58.08 -1.18
N ILE A 329 15.32 -58.00 -0.87
CA ILE A 329 16.24 -59.15 -0.91
C ILE A 329 15.69 -60.28 -0.03
N ARG A 330 15.14 -59.91 1.12
CA ARG A 330 14.55 -60.85 2.07
C ARG A 330 13.28 -61.56 1.58
N LEU A 331 12.62 -61.07 0.53
CA LEU A 331 11.52 -61.80 -0.13
C LEU A 331 12.00 -63.04 -0.90
N TYR A 332 13.31 -63.17 -1.13
CA TYR A 332 13.93 -64.19 -1.98
C TYR A 332 15.02 -65.02 -1.28
N THR A 333 15.48 -64.64 -0.09
CA THR A 333 16.51 -65.37 0.67
C THR A 333 15.91 -66.33 1.71
N LYS A 334 16.64 -67.41 2.02
CA LYS A 334 16.27 -68.39 3.06
C LYS A 334 16.38 -67.71 4.42
N TYR A 335 15.25 -67.35 5.01
CA TYR A 335 15.19 -66.67 6.30
C TYR A 335 14.20 -67.39 7.22
N THR A 336 14.67 -67.85 8.38
CA THR A 336 13.80 -68.22 9.51
C THR A 336 13.27 -66.93 10.10
N SER A 337 12.14 -66.46 9.58
CA SER A 337 11.40 -65.41 10.25
C SER A 337 10.61 -65.99 11.42
N ALA A 338 10.24 -65.09 12.33
CA ALA A 338 8.99 -64.94 13.08
C ALA A 338 7.75 -65.84 12.78
N TYR A 339 7.83 -66.76 11.82
CA TYR A 339 6.70 -67.45 11.19
C TYR A 339 6.85 -68.97 11.14
N ASP A 340 7.92 -69.57 11.69
CA ASP A 340 8.15 -71.03 11.66
C ASP A 340 8.02 -71.68 10.26
N LEU A 341 8.08 -70.90 9.18
CA LEU A 341 8.06 -71.37 7.80
C LEU A 341 9.45 -71.19 7.20
N ALA A 342 10.19 -72.28 7.04
CA ALA A 342 11.42 -72.30 6.26
C ALA A 342 11.08 -72.22 4.77
N ILE A 343 10.95 -71.00 4.23
CA ILE A 343 10.73 -70.80 2.80
C ILE A 343 12.06 -71.07 2.06
N ARG A 344 12.10 -72.12 1.23
CA ARG A 344 13.26 -72.40 0.36
C ARG A 344 13.35 -71.32 -0.74
N PRO A 345 14.55 -70.98 -1.24
CA PRO A 345 14.70 -70.09 -2.39
C PRO A 345 13.80 -70.57 -3.55
N GLY A 346 12.86 -69.73 -3.99
CA GLY A 346 11.87 -70.06 -5.02
C GLY A 346 10.47 -70.47 -4.54
N GLU A 347 10.27 -70.73 -3.25
CA GLU A 347 8.93 -71.04 -2.70
C GLU A 347 8.00 -69.81 -2.66
N TYR A 348 6.69 -70.05 -2.60
CA TYR A 348 5.66 -69.01 -2.62
C TYR A 348 5.72 -68.10 -1.39
N PHE A 349 5.73 -66.78 -1.59
CA PHE A 349 5.62 -65.79 -0.52
C PHE A 349 4.37 -64.93 -0.75
N MET A 350 3.55 -64.76 0.29
CA MET A 350 2.28 -64.05 0.24
C MET A 350 2.48 -62.60 -0.16
N GLY A 351 1.82 -62.14 -1.24
CA GLY A 351 1.90 -60.75 -1.67
C GLY A 351 3.25 -60.34 -2.28
N ARG A 352 4.12 -61.29 -2.64
CA ARG A 352 5.47 -61.00 -3.21
C ARG A 352 5.44 -60.02 -4.37
N LYS A 353 4.52 -60.22 -5.34
CA LYS A 353 4.40 -59.34 -6.52
C LYS A 353 4.04 -57.91 -6.12
N SER A 354 3.12 -57.75 -5.17
CA SER A 354 2.71 -56.43 -4.64
C SER A 354 3.86 -55.73 -3.93
N LEU A 355 4.51 -56.42 -3.00
CA LEU A 355 5.63 -55.87 -2.22
C LEU A 355 6.84 -55.52 -3.09
N LEU A 356 7.14 -56.34 -4.09
CA LEU A 356 8.20 -56.05 -5.06
C LEU A 356 7.86 -54.81 -5.88
N THR A 357 6.62 -54.69 -6.35
CA THR A 357 6.17 -53.54 -7.15
C THR A 357 6.27 -52.24 -6.35
N PHE A 358 5.75 -52.21 -5.12
CA PHE A 358 5.84 -51.04 -4.24
C PHE A 358 7.29 -50.74 -3.83
N GLY A 359 8.10 -51.77 -3.56
CA GLY A 359 9.50 -51.62 -3.23
C GLY A 359 10.31 -50.99 -4.36
N ILE A 360 10.13 -51.45 -5.61
CA ILE A 360 10.80 -50.87 -6.78
C ILE A 360 10.39 -49.41 -7.00
N ILE A 361 9.08 -49.11 -6.95
CA ILE A 361 8.59 -47.73 -7.09
C ILE A 361 9.15 -46.83 -5.99
N THR A 362 9.15 -47.31 -4.74
CA THR A 362 9.70 -46.57 -3.59
C THR A 362 11.20 -46.29 -3.78
N LEU A 363 11.98 -47.24 -4.30
CA LEU A 363 13.40 -47.02 -4.60
C LEU A 363 13.60 -45.95 -5.68
N VAL A 364 12.81 -46.00 -6.77
CA VAL A 364 12.88 -45.01 -7.84
C VAL A 364 12.55 -43.61 -7.32
N LEU A 365 11.49 -43.48 -6.51
CA LEU A 365 11.09 -42.19 -5.96
C LEU A 365 12.13 -41.66 -4.96
N LEU A 366 12.67 -42.49 -4.06
CA LEU A 366 13.73 -42.09 -3.13
C LEU A 366 14.99 -41.58 -3.85
N VAL A 367 15.40 -42.24 -4.95
CA VAL A 367 16.52 -41.76 -5.77
C VAL A 367 16.19 -40.41 -6.41
N ALA A 368 14.99 -40.26 -6.97
CA ALA A 368 14.54 -38.99 -7.54
C ALA A 368 14.49 -37.87 -6.48
N THR A 369 14.04 -38.15 -5.27
CA THR A 369 14.00 -37.22 -4.13
C THR A 369 15.39 -36.77 -3.75
N ILE A 370 16.37 -37.69 -3.62
CA ILE A 370 17.77 -37.33 -3.35
C ILE A 370 18.32 -36.41 -4.44
N VAL A 371 18.09 -36.73 -5.73
CA VAL A 371 18.57 -35.91 -6.84
C VAL A 371 17.95 -34.51 -6.78
N LEU A 372 16.66 -34.40 -6.53
CA LEU A 372 15.96 -33.12 -6.44
C LEU A 372 16.33 -32.31 -5.19
N GLU A 373 16.65 -32.98 -4.08
CA GLU A 373 17.16 -32.32 -2.88
C GLU A 373 18.55 -31.74 -3.14
N VAL A 374 19.42 -32.48 -3.85
CA VAL A 374 20.72 -31.95 -4.31
C VAL A 374 20.52 -30.76 -5.26
N VAL A 375 19.59 -30.85 -6.22
CA VAL A 375 19.25 -29.73 -7.11
C VAL A 375 18.73 -28.53 -6.31
N SER A 376 17.96 -28.75 -5.24
CA SER A 376 17.45 -27.69 -4.36
C SER A 376 18.60 -27.02 -3.62
N ILE A 377 19.52 -27.79 -3.03
CA ILE A 377 20.75 -27.27 -2.41
C ILE A 377 21.57 -26.44 -3.40
N CYS A 378 21.76 -26.92 -4.63
CA CYS A 378 22.47 -26.18 -5.68
C CYS A 378 21.77 -24.86 -6.08
N ASN A 379 20.52 -24.67 -5.69
CA ASN A 379 19.74 -23.46 -5.97
C ASN A 379 19.46 -22.59 -4.73
N TYR A 380 19.91 -22.98 -3.54
CA TYR A 380 19.82 -22.13 -2.34
C TYR A 380 20.58 -20.82 -2.55
N GLY A 381 20.03 -19.72 -2.01
CA GLY A 381 20.59 -18.39 -2.13
C GLY A 381 20.46 -17.74 -3.51
N LYS A 382 19.85 -18.40 -4.50
CA LYS A 382 19.65 -17.88 -5.87
C LYS A 382 18.34 -17.08 -6.06
N GLY A 383 17.63 -16.79 -4.97
CA GLY A 383 16.57 -15.78 -5.00
C GLY A 383 15.13 -16.24 -4.91
N LEU A 384 14.89 -17.54 -4.73
CA LEU A 384 13.54 -18.04 -4.59
C LEU A 384 12.90 -17.57 -3.27
N LEU A 385 13.63 -17.63 -2.15
CA LEU A 385 13.12 -17.27 -0.83
C LEU A 385 12.72 -15.78 -0.70
N PRO A 386 13.53 -14.78 -1.14
CA PRO A 386 13.15 -13.37 -1.09
C PRO A 386 11.98 -13.03 -2.03
N SER A 387 11.90 -13.69 -3.20
CA SER A 387 10.84 -13.40 -4.18
C SER A 387 9.45 -13.86 -3.74
N VAL A 388 9.35 -14.62 -2.65
CA VAL A 388 8.09 -15.15 -2.09
C VAL A 388 7.62 -14.36 -0.86
N ARG A 389 8.44 -13.44 -0.29
CA ARG A 389 8.05 -12.55 0.83
C ARG A 389 7.97 -11.10 0.33
N ASP A 390 6.82 -10.46 0.47
CA ASP A 390 6.64 -9.03 0.18
C ASP A 390 7.41 -8.15 1.21
N PHE A 391 7.86 -6.96 0.80
CA PHE A 391 8.90 -6.21 1.51
C PHE A 391 8.51 -5.60 2.87
N ASN A 392 7.22 -5.41 3.18
CA ASN A 392 6.78 -4.72 4.40
C ASN A 392 5.79 -5.49 5.29
N LEU A 393 5.33 -6.69 4.90
CA LEU A 393 4.29 -7.40 5.67
C LEU A 393 4.73 -7.72 7.10
N SER A 394 5.99 -8.13 7.30
CA SER A 394 6.56 -8.38 8.64
C SER A 394 6.55 -7.13 9.51
N LEU A 395 6.71 -5.94 8.92
CA LEU A 395 6.68 -4.66 9.65
C LEU A 395 5.25 -4.33 10.08
N LEU A 396 4.27 -4.58 9.23
CA LEU A 396 2.87 -4.34 9.55
C LEU A 396 2.38 -5.25 10.69
N ASP A 397 2.86 -6.50 10.76
CA ASP A 397 2.57 -7.40 11.88
C ASP A 397 2.98 -6.78 13.23
N LYS A 398 4.10 -6.05 13.27
CA LYS A 398 4.59 -5.37 14.48
C LYS A 398 3.68 -4.25 14.97
N ILE A 399 2.95 -3.59 14.07
CA ILE A 399 1.97 -2.57 14.46
C ILE A 399 0.87 -3.21 15.32
N TYR A 400 0.38 -4.39 14.94
CA TYR A 400 -0.66 -5.11 15.70
C TYR A 400 -0.15 -5.76 16.98
N GLU A 401 1.13 -6.12 17.06
CA GLU A 401 1.75 -6.63 18.29
C GLU A 401 1.78 -5.56 19.40
N THR A 402 2.01 -4.29 19.04
CA THR A 402 2.04 -3.19 20.02
C THR A 402 0.70 -2.90 20.69
N GLU A 403 -0.42 -3.38 20.15
CA GLU A 403 -1.75 -3.22 20.75
C GLU A 403 -1.94 -4.05 22.02
N ASN A 404 -1.18 -5.13 22.22
CA ASN A 404 -1.49 -6.14 23.23
C ASN A 404 -0.58 -6.16 24.47
N GLU A 405 0.61 -5.53 24.43
CA GLU A 405 1.64 -5.84 25.45
C GLU A 405 2.07 -4.67 26.37
N HIS A 406 1.94 -3.39 25.97
CA HIS A 406 2.69 -2.32 26.66
C HIS A 406 1.90 -1.11 27.17
N GLY A 407 0.56 -1.09 27.08
CA GLY A 407 -0.28 -0.02 27.66
C GLY A 407 -0.04 1.41 27.13
N GLY A 408 0.93 1.62 26.23
CA GLY A 408 1.08 2.80 25.39
C GLY A 408 0.09 2.74 24.23
N GLY A 409 -0.47 3.90 23.84
CA GLY A 409 -1.62 3.99 22.93
C GLY A 409 -1.53 3.08 21.69
N SER A 410 -2.62 2.35 21.41
CA SER A 410 -2.75 1.45 20.25
C SER A 410 -2.45 2.23 18.96
N PHE A 411 -1.43 1.78 18.23
CA PHE A 411 -1.20 2.23 16.86
C PHE A 411 -2.27 1.59 15.97
N ILE A 412 -3.07 2.42 15.30
CA ILE A 412 -4.13 1.93 14.41
C ILE A 412 -3.63 1.98 12.97
N TRP A 413 -3.61 0.83 12.29
CA TRP A 413 -3.39 0.79 10.84
C TRP A 413 -4.63 1.28 10.09
N ALA A 414 -4.58 2.52 9.59
CA ALA A 414 -5.70 3.12 8.84
C ALA A 414 -6.09 2.27 7.60
N GLY A 415 -5.08 1.77 6.88
CA GLY A 415 -5.23 0.97 5.66
C GLY A 415 -5.93 1.73 4.53
N ASN A 416 -5.23 2.73 4.01
CA ASN A 416 -5.65 3.61 2.92
C ASN A 416 -5.86 2.88 1.59
N CYS A 417 -6.52 3.55 0.64
CA CYS A 417 -6.83 2.96 -0.66
C CYS A 417 -5.66 3.00 -1.66
N ASN A 418 -4.75 3.98 -1.53
CA ASN A 418 -3.49 4.08 -2.25
C ASN A 418 -2.49 4.95 -1.47
N GLU A 419 -1.24 4.97 -1.91
CA GLU A 419 -0.12 5.61 -1.19
C GLU A 419 -0.11 7.14 -1.31
N LEU A 420 -0.64 7.71 -2.41
CA LEU A 420 -0.81 9.16 -2.55
C LEU A 420 -1.76 9.69 -1.47
N ASN A 421 -2.93 9.07 -1.34
CA ASN A 421 -3.93 9.42 -0.34
C ASN A 421 -3.43 9.14 1.08
N ALA A 422 -2.63 8.09 1.26
CA ALA A 422 -2.00 7.78 2.54
C ALA A 422 -1.04 8.90 2.96
N ALA A 423 -0.22 9.43 2.04
CA ALA A 423 0.66 10.56 2.30
C ALA A 423 -0.13 11.83 2.67
N TYR A 424 -1.21 12.15 1.95
CA TYR A 424 -2.10 13.25 2.32
C TYR A 424 -2.79 13.04 3.67
N SER A 425 -3.13 11.80 4.02
CA SER A 425 -3.69 11.47 5.33
C SER A 425 -2.67 11.66 6.44
N ALA A 426 -1.41 11.26 6.24
CA ALA A 426 -0.35 11.51 7.20
C ALA A 426 -0.12 13.02 7.40
N ASP A 427 -0.18 13.81 6.33
CA ASP A 427 -0.10 15.29 6.39
C ASP A 427 -1.24 15.88 7.23
N GLY A 428 -2.49 15.55 6.91
CA GLY A 428 -3.65 16.05 7.65
C GLY A 428 -3.64 15.64 9.13
N TYR A 429 -3.14 14.43 9.43
CA TYR A 429 -2.97 13.96 10.80
C TYR A 429 -1.95 14.82 11.58
N SER A 430 -0.78 15.09 11.00
CA SER A 430 0.26 15.94 11.61
C SER A 430 -0.19 17.37 11.89
N ARG A 431 -1.13 17.92 11.12
CA ARG A 431 -1.60 19.31 11.29
C ARG A 431 -2.55 19.54 12.46
N VAL A 432 -3.22 18.50 12.95
CA VAL A 432 -4.26 18.64 13.99
C VAL A 432 -3.70 18.51 15.41
N ASN A 433 -2.64 17.75 15.61
CA ASN A 433 -2.13 17.43 16.94
C ASN A 433 -0.72 18.02 17.16
N SER A 434 -0.62 19.10 17.94
CA SER A 434 0.62 19.86 18.21
C SER A 434 1.67 19.14 19.08
N GLY A 435 1.65 17.81 19.10
CA GLY A 435 2.60 16.97 19.83
C GLY A 435 2.79 15.58 19.21
N LYS A 436 2.17 15.31 18.05
CA LYS A 436 2.29 14.05 17.32
C LYS A 436 2.60 14.33 15.86
N ILE A 437 3.27 13.38 15.22
CA ILE A 437 3.53 13.38 13.78
C ILE A 437 2.88 12.16 13.14
N GLY A 438 2.44 12.29 11.90
CA GLY A 438 1.96 11.21 11.06
C GLY A 438 3.12 10.33 10.60
N ALA A 439 2.86 9.01 10.57
CA ALA A 439 3.76 8.04 9.96
C ALA A 439 3.08 7.43 8.73
N LEU A 440 3.83 7.29 7.65
CA LEU A 440 3.43 6.67 6.40
C LEU A 440 4.30 5.44 6.17
N VAL A 441 3.69 4.28 5.98
CA VAL A 441 4.41 3.05 5.60
C VAL A 441 4.06 2.69 4.16
N THR A 442 5.05 2.61 3.28
CA THR A 442 4.87 2.14 1.89
C THR A 442 5.77 0.95 1.57
N THR A 443 5.51 0.30 0.44
CA THR A 443 6.41 -0.71 -0.14
C THR A 443 7.41 -0.07 -1.10
N PHE A 444 8.54 -0.73 -1.32
CA PHE A 444 9.62 -0.31 -2.21
C PHE A 444 9.15 -0.07 -3.65
N GLY A 445 9.69 0.98 -4.29
CA GLY A 445 9.44 1.34 -5.68
C GLY A 445 8.02 1.84 -5.95
N VAL A 446 7.06 0.93 -6.10
CA VAL A 446 5.69 1.30 -6.55
C VAL A 446 4.92 2.14 -5.52
N GLY A 447 5.13 1.86 -4.24
CA GLY A 447 4.43 2.54 -3.16
C GLY A 447 5.03 3.91 -2.87
N GLU A 448 6.34 3.96 -2.63
CA GLU A 448 7.04 5.21 -2.30
C GLU A 448 6.93 6.25 -3.42
N LEU A 449 7.03 5.85 -4.70
CA LEU A 449 6.90 6.76 -5.83
C LEU A 449 5.49 7.35 -5.94
N SER A 450 4.46 6.57 -5.62
CA SER A 450 3.08 7.04 -5.61
C SER A 450 2.82 8.04 -4.47
N ALA A 451 3.56 7.94 -3.36
CA ALA A 451 3.46 8.85 -2.22
C ALA A 451 4.22 10.18 -2.41
N LEU A 452 5.18 10.27 -3.35
CA LEU A 452 6.11 11.41 -3.42
C LEU A 452 5.41 12.77 -3.57
N ASN A 453 4.28 12.86 -4.28
CA ASN A 453 3.54 14.14 -4.38
C ASN A 453 2.97 14.59 -3.02
N GLY A 454 2.51 13.65 -2.19
CA GLY A 454 2.09 13.96 -0.83
C GLY A 454 3.27 14.38 0.06
N ILE A 455 4.39 13.65 -0.02
CA ILE A 455 5.62 13.99 0.71
C ILE A 455 6.17 15.36 0.30
N ALA A 456 6.22 15.65 -1.01
CA ALA A 456 6.66 16.95 -1.51
C ALA A 456 5.77 18.09 -1.02
N GLY A 457 4.44 17.87 -0.97
CA GLY A 457 3.52 18.84 -0.38
C GLY A 457 3.75 19.09 1.10
N SER A 458 4.01 18.04 1.87
CA SER A 458 4.37 18.16 3.29
C SER A 458 5.72 18.84 3.50
N TYR A 459 6.69 18.60 2.61
CA TYR A 459 7.95 19.36 2.61
C TYR A 459 7.65 20.84 2.35
N ALA A 460 7.01 21.17 1.24
CA ALA A 460 6.70 22.56 0.88
C ALA A 460 5.96 23.30 2.00
N GLU A 461 5.00 22.66 2.65
CA GLU A 461 4.12 23.26 3.66
C GLU A 461 4.64 23.18 5.10
N HIS A 462 5.88 22.72 5.31
CA HIS A 462 6.46 22.49 6.63
C HIS A 462 5.59 21.59 7.53
N VAL A 463 5.36 20.35 7.10
CA VAL A 463 4.67 19.32 7.90
C VAL A 463 5.61 18.16 8.20
N GLY A 464 5.80 17.88 9.49
CA GLY A 464 6.57 16.73 9.95
C GLY A 464 5.86 15.41 9.67
N ILE A 465 6.47 14.54 8.84
CA ILE A 465 5.96 13.20 8.52
C ILE A 465 7.13 12.22 8.50
N VAL A 466 6.90 10.99 8.96
CA VAL A 466 7.87 9.90 8.88
C VAL A 466 7.46 8.94 7.77
N HIS A 467 8.18 8.95 6.65
CA HIS A 467 7.95 8.03 5.54
C HIS A 467 8.86 6.81 5.66
N ILE A 468 8.29 5.69 6.10
CA ILE A 468 8.96 4.41 6.26
C ILE A 468 8.71 3.56 5.02
N VAL A 469 9.77 3.06 4.39
CA VAL A 469 9.68 2.20 3.22
C VAL A 469 10.26 0.83 3.56
N GLY A 470 9.44 -0.22 3.45
CA GLY A 470 9.92 -1.59 3.51
C GLY A 470 10.71 -1.90 2.23
N VAL A 471 12.02 -2.06 2.35
CA VAL A 471 12.93 -2.30 1.21
C VAL A 471 13.37 -3.76 1.14
N PRO A 472 13.88 -4.24 -0.02
CA PRO A 472 14.43 -5.58 -0.15
C PRO A 472 15.51 -5.89 0.89
N SER A 473 15.72 -7.17 1.21
CA SER A 473 16.72 -7.54 2.21
C SER A 473 18.14 -7.13 1.82
N ASN A 474 19.00 -6.88 2.81
CA ASN A 474 20.39 -6.47 2.57
C ASN A 474 21.14 -7.44 1.64
N GLU A 475 20.91 -8.74 1.81
CA GLU A 475 21.44 -9.80 0.94
C GLU A 475 20.98 -9.65 -0.51
N ALA A 476 19.69 -9.39 -0.75
CA ALA A 476 19.14 -9.29 -2.09
C ALA A 476 19.63 -8.03 -2.82
N GLN A 477 19.78 -6.93 -2.08
CA GLN A 477 20.35 -5.69 -2.61
C GLN A 477 21.82 -5.88 -2.99
N LYS A 478 22.64 -6.47 -2.10
CA LYS A 478 24.07 -6.76 -2.36
C LYS A 478 24.28 -7.65 -3.58
N LYS A 479 23.40 -8.63 -3.79
CA LYS A 479 23.43 -9.53 -4.97
C LYS A 479 22.83 -8.91 -6.23
N GLN A 480 22.40 -7.65 -6.18
CA GLN A 480 21.76 -6.95 -7.30
C GLN A 480 20.65 -7.74 -7.98
N MET A 481 19.84 -8.40 -7.17
CA MET A 481 18.80 -9.30 -7.66
C MET A 481 17.79 -8.54 -8.51
N LEU A 482 17.37 -9.13 -9.63
CA LEU A 482 16.32 -8.55 -10.47
C LEU A 482 14.94 -8.82 -9.83
N LEU A 483 14.58 -8.00 -8.85
CA LEU A 483 13.34 -8.11 -8.09
C LEU A 483 12.22 -7.30 -8.72
N HIS A 484 10.98 -7.71 -8.44
CA HIS A 484 9.80 -6.91 -8.71
C HIS A 484 9.88 -5.58 -7.94
N HIS A 485 9.22 -4.54 -8.46
CA HIS A 485 9.28 -3.16 -7.96
C HIS A 485 10.65 -2.47 -8.05
N THR A 486 11.60 -3.03 -8.82
CA THR A 486 12.84 -2.34 -9.21
C THR A 486 12.74 -1.79 -10.63
N LEU A 487 13.72 -1.00 -11.05
CA LEU A 487 13.92 -0.62 -12.45
C LEU A 487 14.53 -1.74 -13.31
N GLY A 488 14.78 -2.93 -12.73
CA GLY A 488 15.38 -4.07 -13.44
C GLY A 488 16.88 -3.92 -13.73
N ASN A 489 17.54 -2.91 -13.14
CA ASN A 489 18.93 -2.54 -13.42
C ASN A 489 19.91 -2.82 -12.26
N GLY A 490 19.45 -3.46 -11.17
CA GLY A 490 20.26 -3.79 -10.00
C GLY A 490 20.54 -2.62 -9.05
N ASP A 491 19.98 -1.43 -9.29
CA ASP A 491 20.11 -0.26 -8.42
C ASP A 491 18.93 -0.15 -7.45
N PHE A 492 19.17 -0.45 -6.18
CA PHE A 492 18.17 -0.37 -5.12
C PHE A 492 18.12 1.00 -4.41
N THR A 493 19.04 1.91 -4.75
CA THR A 493 19.18 3.21 -4.09
C THR A 493 18.48 4.33 -4.84
N VAL A 494 18.05 4.09 -6.09
CA VAL A 494 17.46 5.10 -6.96
C VAL A 494 16.28 5.83 -6.34
N PHE A 495 15.35 5.12 -5.70
CA PHE A 495 14.15 5.74 -5.11
C PHE A 495 14.46 6.49 -3.82
N HIS A 496 15.41 5.98 -3.02
CA HIS A 496 15.95 6.73 -1.88
C HIS A 496 16.58 8.06 -2.32
N ARG A 497 17.41 8.06 -3.37
CA ARG A 497 17.97 9.29 -3.96
C ARG A 497 16.92 10.23 -4.57
N MET A 498 15.77 9.72 -4.97
CA MET A 498 14.66 10.57 -5.40
C MET A 498 14.05 11.27 -4.17
N SER A 499 13.78 10.50 -3.11
CA SER A 499 13.20 11.00 -1.85
C SER A 499 14.11 12.01 -1.12
N THR A 500 15.44 11.94 -1.26
CA THR A 500 16.35 12.94 -0.64
C THR A 500 16.11 14.37 -1.10
N ASN A 501 15.44 14.60 -2.24
CA ASN A 501 15.14 15.95 -2.73
C ASN A 501 13.95 16.61 -2.02
N ILE A 502 13.13 15.82 -1.30
CA ILE A 502 11.87 16.27 -0.69
C ILE A 502 11.74 15.80 0.77
N CYS A 503 12.84 15.40 1.39
CA CYS A 503 12.91 15.04 2.79
C CYS A 503 14.05 15.82 3.46
N GLU A 504 13.83 16.28 4.68
CA GLU A 504 14.84 16.99 5.47
C GLU A 504 16.02 16.10 5.82
N THR A 505 15.72 14.84 6.11
CA THR A 505 16.75 13.83 6.28
C THR A 505 16.26 12.46 5.87
N THR A 506 17.20 11.57 5.63
CA THR A 506 16.93 10.19 5.24
C THR A 506 17.84 9.26 6.00
N ALA A 507 17.36 8.04 6.28
CA ALA A 507 18.15 6.95 6.83
C ALA A 507 17.93 5.69 5.99
N PHE A 508 19.02 4.95 5.76
CA PHE A 508 18.97 3.60 5.22
C PHE A 508 19.46 2.67 6.32
N LEU A 509 18.57 1.87 6.90
CA LEU A 509 18.89 1.05 8.06
C LEU A 509 19.58 -0.23 7.62
N ASP A 510 20.88 -0.18 7.30
CA ASP A 510 21.66 -1.34 6.84
C ASP A 510 22.56 -1.97 7.94
N ASP A 511 22.73 -1.27 9.07
CA ASP A 511 23.46 -1.70 10.26
C ASP A 511 22.57 -1.70 11.51
N LEU A 512 22.46 -2.86 12.16
CA LEU A 512 21.64 -3.05 13.36
C LEU A 512 22.17 -2.26 14.56
N ALA A 513 23.48 -2.02 14.65
CA ALA A 513 24.09 -1.32 15.78
C ALA A 513 23.70 0.17 15.84
N THR A 514 23.42 0.77 14.68
CA THR A 514 23.07 2.19 14.53
C THR A 514 21.58 2.42 14.27
N ALA A 515 20.82 1.37 13.90
CA ALA A 515 19.42 1.47 13.48
C ALA A 515 18.52 2.25 14.45
N CYS A 516 18.59 1.97 15.77
CA CYS A 516 17.76 2.68 16.75
C CYS A 516 18.08 4.18 16.81
N ASN A 517 19.36 4.54 16.76
CA ASN A 517 19.78 5.95 16.80
C ASN A 517 19.36 6.69 15.53
N GLU A 518 19.40 6.03 14.37
CA GLU A 518 18.94 6.60 13.11
C GLU A 518 17.42 6.81 13.07
N ILE A 519 16.65 5.89 13.67
CA ILE A 519 15.20 6.07 13.87
C ILE A 519 14.95 7.28 14.76
N ASP A 520 15.57 7.35 15.95
CA ASP A 520 15.40 8.47 16.89
C ASP A 520 15.78 9.81 16.27
N ARG A 521 16.89 9.84 15.49
CA ARG A 521 17.34 11.01 14.75
C ARG A 521 16.29 11.46 13.74
N CYS A 522 15.76 10.53 12.93
CA CYS A 522 14.72 10.86 11.95
C CYS A 522 13.44 11.37 12.62
N LEU A 523 12.99 10.73 13.71
CA LEU A 523 11.81 11.15 14.46
C LEU A 523 11.99 12.55 15.07
N ARG A 524 13.13 12.82 15.71
CA ARG A 524 13.47 14.17 16.22
C ARG A 524 13.46 15.18 15.09
N THR A 525 14.15 14.92 13.98
CA THR A 525 14.22 15.83 12.84
C THR A 525 12.84 16.12 12.25
N ALA A 526 11.98 15.11 12.05
CA ALA A 526 10.64 15.31 11.53
C ALA A 526 9.81 16.25 12.43
N TYR A 527 9.93 16.08 13.75
CA TYR A 527 9.21 16.87 14.73
C TYR A 527 9.77 18.30 14.88
N THR A 528 11.08 18.47 14.98
CA THR A 528 11.68 19.79 15.26
C THR A 528 11.78 20.67 14.02
N MET A 529 12.06 20.08 12.86
CA MET A 529 12.15 20.82 11.60
C MET A 529 10.79 20.97 10.91
N GLN A 530 9.79 20.17 11.33
CA GLN A 530 8.47 20.12 10.70
C GLN A 530 8.58 19.87 9.21
N ARG A 531 9.31 18.81 8.84
CA ARG A 531 9.54 18.39 7.45
C ARG A 531 9.50 16.87 7.35
N PRO A 532 9.19 16.31 6.18
CA PRO A 532 9.23 14.87 5.97
C PRO A 532 10.64 14.30 6.17
N VAL A 533 10.70 13.07 6.68
CA VAL A 533 11.91 12.26 6.75
C VAL A 533 11.66 10.90 6.12
N TYR A 534 12.70 10.29 5.58
CA TYR A 534 12.62 8.99 4.91
C TYR A 534 13.41 7.93 5.67
N ILE A 535 12.84 6.75 5.89
CA ILE A 535 13.50 5.61 6.52
C ILE A 535 13.33 4.39 5.61
N ALA A 536 14.40 3.95 4.96
CA ALA A 536 14.44 2.64 4.31
C ALA A 536 14.73 1.55 5.35
N LEU A 537 13.80 0.62 5.51
CA LEU A 537 13.90 -0.49 6.45
C LEU A 537 13.94 -1.83 5.69
N PRO A 538 15.11 -2.49 5.60
CA PRO A 538 15.26 -3.78 4.93
C PRO A 538 14.40 -4.86 5.58
N SER A 539 13.71 -5.65 4.76
CA SER A 539 12.71 -6.63 5.24
C SER A 539 13.27 -7.67 6.21
N ASN A 540 14.57 -8.00 6.13
CA ASN A 540 15.23 -8.93 7.04
C ASN A 540 15.58 -8.32 8.40
N MET A 541 15.62 -6.99 8.53
CA MET A 541 16.01 -6.31 9.77
C MET A 541 14.84 -6.08 10.72
N VAL A 542 13.60 -6.11 10.22
CA VAL A 542 12.38 -5.91 11.00
C VAL A 542 12.27 -6.88 12.19
N ASP A 543 12.63 -8.14 12.00
CA ASP A 543 12.52 -9.19 13.02
C ASP A 543 13.80 -9.31 13.90
N MET A 544 14.81 -8.46 13.68
CA MET A 544 16.03 -8.49 14.47
C MET A 544 15.80 -7.85 15.83
N LYS A 545 16.36 -8.46 16.88
CA LYS A 545 16.24 -7.95 18.25
C LYS A 545 17.16 -6.75 18.46
N VAL A 546 16.63 -5.72 19.12
CA VAL A 546 17.37 -4.55 19.59
C VAL A 546 17.27 -4.44 21.12
N PRO A 547 18.21 -3.78 21.80
CA PRO A 547 18.14 -3.63 23.26
C PRO A 547 16.91 -2.84 23.71
N GLN A 548 16.08 -3.43 24.59
CA GLN A 548 14.88 -2.78 25.13
C GLN A 548 15.20 -1.49 25.91
N ALA A 549 16.37 -1.43 26.55
CA ALA A 549 16.82 -0.27 27.32
C ALA A 549 16.86 1.03 26.50
N MET A 550 16.91 0.96 25.17
CA MET A 550 16.82 2.14 24.29
C MET A 550 15.46 2.85 24.40
N LEU A 551 14.38 2.12 24.72
CA LEU A 551 13.03 2.69 24.89
C LEU A 551 12.83 3.39 26.24
N GLU A 552 13.71 3.15 27.22
CA GLU A 552 13.65 3.81 28.54
C GLU A 552 14.00 5.29 28.45
N LYS A 553 14.76 5.69 27.43
CA LYS A 553 15.12 7.07 27.16
C LYS A 553 14.16 7.67 26.13
N SER A 554 13.34 8.63 26.55
CA SER A 554 12.50 9.38 25.62
C SER A 554 13.35 10.18 24.62
N ILE A 555 12.88 10.26 23.38
CA ILE A 555 13.46 11.13 22.37
C ILE A 555 13.32 12.57 22.85
N ASP A 556 14.43 13.30 22.89
CA ASP A 556 14.38 14.74 23.15
C ASP A 556 13.74 15.43 21.94
N LEU A 557 12.66 16.17 22.17
CA LEU A 557 11.93 16.92 21.15
C LEU A 557 12.08 18.45 21.33
N SER A 558 12.95 18.88 22.25
CA SER A 558 13.24 20.29 22.47
C SER A 558 14.08 20.88 21.32
N LEU A 559 13.83 22.15 21.00
CA LEU A 559 14.67 22.90 20.08
C LEU A 559 15.98 23.28 20.78
N GLU A 560 17.06 23.36 20.01
CA GLU A 560 18.32 23.91 20.52
C GLU A 560 18.12 25.36 20.98
N PRO A 561 18.59 25.75 22.18
CA PRO A 561 18.43 27.11 22.67
C PRO A 561 19.05 28.17 21.77
N ASN A 562 18.44 29.35 21.71
CA ASN A 562 19.01 30.51 21.06
C ASN A 562 20.27 31.01 21.78
N ASN A 563 21.21 31.60 21.02
CA ASN A 563 22.33 32.32 21.62
C ASN A 563 21.80 33.53 22.43
N ILE A 564 22.04 33.51 23.74
CA ILE A 564 21.48 34.50 24.69
C ILE A 564 21.89 35.94 24.33
N GLN A 565 23.14 36.16 23.90
CA GLN A 565 23.63 37.50 23.59
C GLN A 565 22.96 38.04 22.32
N SER A 566 22.96 37.27 21.24
CA SER A 566 22.30 37.64 19.99
C SER A 566 20.79 37.80 20.16
N GLN A 567 20.14 36.93 20.94
CA GLN A 567 18.73 37.03 21.25
C GLN A 567 18.39 38.32 22.02
N ASN A 568 19.19 38.68 23.04
CA ASN A 568 18.96 39.92 23.77
C ASN A 568 19.19 41.16 22.88
N GLU A 569 20.19 41.14 21.98
CA GLU A 569 20.38 42.23 21.01
C GLU A 569 19.14 42.41 20.11
N VAL A 570 18.59 41.30 19.58
CA VAL A 570 17.36 41.31 18.77
C VAL A 570 16.20 41.89 19.57
N ILE A 571 16.02 41.45 20.82
CA ILE A 571 14.96 41.94 21.71
C ILE A 571 15.11 43.44 21.95
N ASP A 572 16.30 43.92 22.32
CA ASP A 572 16.52 45.34 22.63
C ASP A 572 16.24 46.23 21.41
N ARG A 573 16.60 45.77 20.21
CA ARG A 573 16.23 46.45 18.95
C ARG A 573 14.72 46.48 18.73
N ILE A 574 14.02 45.37 18.96
CA ILE A 574 12.55 45.31 18.84
C ILE A 574 11.90 46.29 19.83
N LEU A 575 12.32 46.28 21.11
CA LEU A 575 11.80 47.19 22.14
C LEU A 575 12.03 48.67 21.75
N GLY A 576 13.21 48.99 21.21
CA GLY A 576 13.55 50.31 20.70
C GLY A 576 12.69 50.76 19.50
N MET A 577 12.23 49.82 18.66
CA MET A 577 11.29 50.10 17.56
C MET A 577 9.86 50.26 18.07
N VAL A 578 9.42 49.39 18.98
CA VAL A 578 8.07 49.44 19.58
C VAL A 578 7.82 50.76 20.31
N SER A 579 8.79 51.22 21.12
CA SER A 579 8.67 52.48 21.87
C SER A 579 8.46 53.73 20.99
N LYS A 580 8.80 53.66 19.70
CA LYS A 580 8.65 54.74 18.72
C LYS A 580 7.46 54.55 17.78
N ALA A 581 6.82 53.39 17.80
CA ALA A 581 5.75 53.04 16.88
C ALA A 581 4.41 53.62 17.36
N SER A 582 3.69 54.24 16.45
CA SER A 582 2.37 54.83 16.65
C SER A 582 1.24 54.02 16.01
N ASN A 583 1.57 53.20 15.00
CA ASN A 583 0.66 52.32 14.27
C ASN A 583 1.27 50.92 13.99
N PRO A 584 1.74 50.19 15.03
CA PRO A 584 2.25 48.84 14.86
C PRO A 584 1.14 47.82 14.61
N ILE A 585 1.43 46.79 13.81
CA ILE A 585 0.54 45.65 13.54
C ILE A 585 1.26 44.31 13.66
N VAL A 586 0.50 43.24 13.90
CA VAL A 586 0.95 41.85 13.85
C VAL A 586 0.35 41.18 12.62
N LEU A 587 1.18 40.60 11.75
CA LEU A 587 0.76 39.81 10.60
C LEU A 587 1.20 38.36 10.82
N VAL A 588 0.23 37.45 10.90
CA VAL A 588 0.47 36.04 11.24
C VAL A 588 0.28 35.15 10.02
N ASP A 589 1.24 34.28 9.77
CA ASP A 589 1.30 33.46 8.55
C ASP A 589 1.65 31.99 8.86
N ALA A 590 1.78 31.18 7.81
CA ALA A 590 1.88 29.73 7.81
C ALA A 590 2.80 29.16 8.90
N CYS A 591 4.06 29.62 8.94
CA CYS A 591 5.08 28.99 9.77
C CYS A 591 4.84 29.23 11.26
N ALA A 592 4.10 30.26 11.66
CA ALA A 592 3.73 30.44 13.05
C ALA A 592 2.86 29.25 13.54
N SER A 593 1.99 28.74 12.66
CA SER A 593 1.20 27.55 12.94
C SER A 593 2.05 26.27 12.83
N ARG A 594 2.86 26.13 11.78
CA ARG A 594 3.65 24.91 11.54
C ARG A 594 4.70 24.65 12.63
N HIS A 595 5.33 25.69 13.16
CA HIS A 595 6.37 25.58 14.20
C HIS A 595 5.85 25.90 15.60
N ASP A 596 4.59 25.59 15.86
CA ASP A 596 3.95 25.64 17.19
C ASP A 596 4.22 26.94 17.97
N CYS A 597 3.89 28.09 17.37
CA CYS A 597 4.01 29.41 17.97
C CYS A 597 2.65 30.06 18.31
N LYS A 598 1.58 29.27 18.39
CA LYS A 598 0.20 29.79 18.59
C LYS A 598 0.04 30.49 19.92
N LYS A 599 0.63 29.92 20.97
CA LYS A 599 0.58 30.48 22.33
C LYS A 599 1.34 31.79 22.40
N GLU A 600 2.53 31.82 21.82
CA GLU A 600 3.45 32.95 21.81
C GLU A 600 2.86 34.15 21.07
N VAL A 601 2.31 33.92 19.87
CA VAL A 601 1.66 34.98 19.08
C VAL A 601 0.39 35.47 19.77
N LYS A 602 -0.43 34.57 20.35
CA LYS A 602 -1.62 34.96 21.13
C LYS A 602 -1.24 35.87 22.30
N GLN A 603 -0.24 35.48 23.09
CA GLN A 603 0.26 36.29 24.20
C GLN A 603 0.83 37.63 23.73
N LEU A 604 1.52 37.67 22.59
CA LEU A 604 2.02 38.92 22.00
C LEU A 604 0.88 39.87 21.68
N VAL A 605 -0.18 39.39 21.03
CA VAL A 605 -1.36 40.21 20.67
C VAL A 605 -2.12 40.67 21.93
N GLU A 606 -2.31 39.79 22.91
CA GLU A 606 -2.98 40.12 24.18
C GLU A 606 -2.19 41.16 24.99
N THR A 607 -0.86 41.07 25.00
CA THR A 607 0.00 42.00 25.75
C THR A 607 0.10 43.36 25.05
N THR A 608 0.26 43.35 23.72
CA THR A 608 0.50 44.57 22.94
C THR A 608 -0.76 45.33 22.57
N GLN A 609 -1.90 44.62 22.48
CA GLN A 609 -3.13 45.13 21.90
C GLN A 609 -2.95 45.70 20.47
N PHE A 610 -1.92 45.26 19.73
CA PHE A 610 -1.75 45.65 18.34
C PHE A 610 -2.85 45.02 17.46
N PRO A 611 -3.32 45.70 16.41
CA PRO A 611 -4.10 45.07 15.36
C PRO A 611 -3.40 43.82 14.84
N VAL A 612 -4.15 42.72 14.73
CA VAL A 612 -3.64 41.45 14.21
C VAL A 612 -4.37 41.05 12.94
N TYR A 613 -3.60 40.69 11.93
CA TYR A 613 -4.05 40.20 10.64
C TYR A 613 -3.49 38.82 10.38
N VAL A 614 -4.18 38.04 9.55
CA VAL A 614 -3.71 36.72 9.13
C VAL A 614 -3.60 36.66 7.61
N THR A 615 -2.69 35.85 7.10
CA THR A 615 -2.66 35.50 5.67
C THR A 615 -3.64 34.34 5.38
N PRO A 616 -3.90 34.02 4.10
CA PRO A 616 -4.61 32.79 3.73
C PRO A 616 -4.04 31.52 4.39
N MET A 617 -2.72 31.32 4.36
CA MET A 617 -2.08 30.13 4.98
C MET A 617 -2.06 30.17 6.51
N GLY A 618 -2.12 31.37 7.11
CA GLY A 618 -2.17 31.58 8.56
C GLY A 618 -3.58 31.55 9.15
N LYS A 619 -4.64 31.42 8.33
CA LYS A 619 -6.03 31.49 8.80
C LYS A 619 -6.35 30.37 9.81
N GLY A 620 -6.98 30.72 10.93
CA GLY A 620 -7.20 29.82 12.09
C GLY A 620 -6.10 29.87 13.16
N MET A 621 -4.99 30.59 12.90
CA MET A 621 -3.94 30.78 13.90
C MET A 621 -4.36 31.75 15.02
N ILE A 622 -5.20 32.73 14.69
CA ILE A 622 -5.72 33.75 15.61
C ILE A 622 -7.23 33.63 15.68
N ASP A 623 -7.76 33.80 16.89
CA ASP A 623 -9.20 33.81 17.15
C ASP A 623 -9.85 35.01 16.43
N GLU A 624 -10.63 34.77 15.37
CA GLU A 624 -11.16 35.86 14.51
C GLU A 624 -12.30 36.65 15.15
N VAL A 625 -12.76 36.21 16.33
CA VAL A 625 -13.70 36.94 17.19
C VAL A 625 -13.00 37.89 18.16
N ALA A 626 -11.67 37.85 18.25
CA ALA A 626 -10.89 38.73 19.11
C ALA A 626 -11.07 40.21 18.72
N SER A 627 -11.07 41.09 19.73
CA SER A 627 -11.30 42.54 19.56
C SER A 627 -10.25 43.23 18.69
N ARG A 628 -9.06 42.64 18.56
CA ARG A 628 -7.93 43.17 17.80
C ARG A 628 -7.75 42.53 16.42
N TYR A 629 -8.61 41.57 16.04
CA TYR A 629 -8.55 40.93 14.74
C TYR A 629 -9.01 41.89 13.64
N GLY A 630 -8.13 42.16 12.68
CA GLY A 630 -8.35 43.12 11.59
C GLY A 630 -8.76 42.50 10.26
N GLY A 631 -8.63 41.18 10.08
CA GLY A 631 -9.05 40.48 8.86
C GLY A 631 -7.94 39.66 8.20
N VAL A 632 -8.24 39.19 6.99
CA VAL A 632 -7.31 38.41 6.14
C VAL A 632 -6.59 39.34 5.16
N TYR A 633 -5.27 39.39 5.23
CA TYR A 633 -4.41 40.17 4.34
C TYR A 633 -3.79 39.28 3.25
N ILE A 634 -4.00 39.66 2.00
CA ILE A 634 -3.59 38.97 0.77
C ILE A 634 -3.15 40.03 -0.29
N GLY A 635 -2.39 41.02 0.16
CA GLY A 635 -1.90 42.11 -0.70
C GLY A 635 -3.03 42.92 -1.33
N SER A 636 -2.93 43.16 -2.63
CA SER A 636 -3.93 43.93 -3.40
C SER A 636 -5.34 43.30 -3.44
N LEU A 637 -5.46 42.00 -3.14
CA LEU A 637 -6.74 41.28 -3.13
C LEU A 637 -7.49 41.41 -1.80
N SER A 638 -6.87 42.05 -0.81
CA SER A 638 -7.48 42.27 0.50
C SER A 638 -8.67 43.21 0.39
N LYS A 639 -9.60 43.14 1.35
CA LYS A 639 -10.62 44.20 1.50
C LYS A 639 -9.91 45.55 1.68
N PRO A 640 -10.44 46.66 1.12
CA PRO A 640 -9.76 47.96 1.17
C PRO A 640 -9.35 48.37 2.59
N GLU A 641 -10.22 48.17 3.56
CA GLU A 641 -9.98 48.48 4.97
C GLU A 641 -8.89 47.60 5.63
N VAL A 642 -8.73 46.35 5.17
CA VAL A 642 -7.66 45.44 5.62
C VAL A 642 -6.33 45.84 5.00
N LYS A 643 -6.33 46.12 3.69
CA LYS A 643 -5.16 46.59 2.95
C LYS A 643 -4.61 47.86 3.58
N GLU A 644 -5.46 48.85 3.78
CA GLU A 644 -5.09 50.13 4.41
C GLU A 644 -4.55 49.93 5.83
N GLY A 645 -5.21 49.06 6.62
CA GLY A 645 -4.79 48.76 7.99
C GLY A 645 -3.41 48.11 8.12
N VAL A 646 -2.98 47.34 7.11
CA VAL A 646 -1.65 46.71 7.08
C VAL A 646 -0.61 47.64 6.43
N GLU A 647 -0.91 48.19 5.25
CA GLU A 647 0.07 48.92 4.45
C GLU A 647 0.43 50.31 5.00
N ASN A 648 -0.47 50.94 5.78
CA ASN A 648 -0.22 52.21 6.47
C ASN A 648 0.41 52.02 7.87
N SER A 649 0.80 50.81 8.24
CA SER A 649 1.50 50.56 9.51
C SER A 649 2.90 51.18 9.51
N ASP A 650 3.35 51.66 10.66
CA ASP A 650 4.71 52.19 10.83
C ASP A 650 5.69 51.14 11.36
N LEU A 651 5.18 49.98 11.82
CA LEU A 651 5.92 48.81 12.30
C LEU A 651 5.12 47.52 12.06
N ILE A 652 5.74 46.49 11.46
CA ILE A 652 5.11 45.19 11.22
C ILE A 652 5.84 44.08 11.97
N PHE A 653 5.11 43.31 12.77
CA PHE A 653 5.53 42.02 13.32
C PHE A 653 5.03 40.92 12.37
N SER A 654 5.92 40.45 11.49
CA SER A 654 5.64 39.41 10.51
C SER A 654 6.00 38.04 11.09
N CYS A 655 5.00 37.33 11.61
CA CYS A 655 5.16 36.08 12.34
C CYS A 655 5.01 34.87 11.41
N GLY A 656 6.12 34.23 11.07
CA GLY A 656 6.15 32.99 10.30
C GLY A 656 5.78 33.15 8.82
N ALA A 657 6.27 34.21 8.17
CA ALA A 657 5.91 34.55 6.80
C ALA A 657 6.35 33.50 5.77
N LEU A 658 5.44 33.14 4.87
CA LEU A 658 5.69 32.33 3.68
C LEU A 658 5.00 33.00 2.48
N LEU A 659 5.76 33.83 1.77
CA LEU A 659 5.22 34.79 0.82
C LEU A 659 5.06 34.19 -0.60
N SER A 660 4.22 33.17 -0.74
CA SER A 660 3.89 32.60 -2.06
C SER A 660 2.99 33.53 -2.87
N ASP A 661 2.92 33.30 -4.18
CA ASP A 661 2.03 34.03 -5.09
C ASP A 661 0.58 34.02 -4.60
N PHE A 662 -0.02 32.85 -4.33
CA PHE A 662 -1.41 32.77 -3.90
C PHE A 662 -1.64 33.26 -2.46
N ASN A 663 -0.62 33.21 -1.61
CA ASN A 663 -0.71 33.74 -0.24
C ASN A 663 -0.59 35.28 -0.20
N THR A 664 -0.01 35.89 -1.24
CA THR A 664 0.29 37.34 -1.29
C THR A 664 -0.46 38.10 -2.38
N GLY A 665 -1.39 37.46 -3.08
CA GLY A 665 -2.11 38.07 -4.19
C GLY A 665 -1.18 38.37 -5.37
N SER A 666 -0.38 37.39 -5.78
CA SER A 666 0.69 37.49 -6.80
C SER A 666 1.77 38.52 -6.45
N PHE A 667 2.35 38.40 -5.25
CA PHE A 667 3.44 39.26 -4.75
C PHE A 667 3.07 40.75 -4.66
N SER A 668 1.79 41.06 -4.44
CA SER A 668 1.26 42.43 -4.46
C SER A 668 1.24 43.13 -3.10
N TYR A 669 2.08 42.69 -2.16
CA TYR A 669 2.25 43.38 -0.88
C TYR A 669 2.88 44.77 -1.12
N SER A 670 2.19 45.84 -0.73
CA SER A 670 2.70 47.21 -0.87
C SER A 670 2.93 47.86 0.50
N ILE A 671 3.84 47.28 1.28
CA ILE A 671 4.15 47.74 2.64
C ILE A 671 4.86 49.11 2.60
N GLY A 672 4.24 50.15 3.18
CA GLY A 672 4.76 51.53 3.17
C GLY A 672 5.95 51.77 4.10
N THR A 673 6.19 50.89 5.07
CA THR A 673 7.30 51.01 6.04
C THR A 673 8.47 50.08 5.73
N LYS A 674 9.68 50.48 6.12
CA LYS A 674 10.86 49.59 6.16
C LYS A 674 11.05 48.93 7.53
N ASN A 675 10.26 49.31 8.53
CA ASN A 675 10.30 48.76 9.87
C ASN A 675 9.50 47.44 9.91
N VAL A 676 10.06 46.38 9.32
CA VAL A 676 9.50 45.04 9.38
C VAL A 676 10.40 44.17 10.25
N ILE A 677 9.78 43.47 11.21
CA ILE A 677 10.40 42.44 12.04
C ILE A 677 9.82 41.12 11.59
N GLU A 678 10.65 40.28 10.96
CA GLU A 678 10.25 38.95 10.54
C GLU A 678 10.75 37.91 11.55
N PHE A 679 9.83 37.05 11.99
CA PHE A 679 10.10 35.94 12.87
C PHE A 679 9.98 34.65 12.07
N HIS A 680 11.07 33.90 11.95
CA HIS A 680 11.12 32.62 11.24
C HIS A 680 11.55 31.48 12.17
N SER A 681 11.33 30.25 11.74
CA SER A 681 11.65 29.05 12.54
C SER A 681 13.13 28.95 12.91
N ASP A 682 14.00 29.46 12.04
CA ASP A 682 15.46 29.30 12.11
C ASP A 682 16.23 30.64 12.20
N HIS A 683 15.56 31.77 11.99
CA HIS A 683 16.18 33.10 12.05
C HIS A 683 15.18 34.20 12.41
N ALA A 684 15.70 35.36 12.75
CA ALA A 684 14.93 36.60 12.84
C ALA A 684 15.52 37.63 11.88
N LYS A 685 14.68 38.54 11.36
CA LYS A 685 15.13 39.62 10.49
C LYS A 685 14.51 40.93 10.93
N ILE A 686 15.34 41.96 11.11
CA ILE A 686 14.90 43.31 11.46
C ILE A 686 15.37 44.25 10.36
N LYS A 687 14.43 44.82 9.62
CA LYS A 687 14.73 45.58 8.39
C LYS A 687 15.56 44.71 7.44
N SER A 688 16.80 45.10 7.13
CA SER A 688 17.73 44.33 6.30
C SER A 688 18.68 43.42 7.09
N ALA A 689 18.71 43.52 8.43
CA ALA A 689 19.61 42.74 9.26
C ALA A 689 19.03 41.36 9.55
N ILE A 690 19.81 40.31 9.27
CA ILE A 690 19.43 38.90 9.49
C ILE A 690 20.21 38.36 10.69
N TYR A 691 19.50 37.72 11.60
CA TYR A 691 20.02 37.07 12.80
C TYR A 691 19.81 35.56 12.68
N SER A 692 20.76 34.90 12.01
CA SER A 692 20.71 33.45 11.79
C SER A 692 20.77 32.67 13.11
N GLY A 693 20.03 31.57 13.18
CA GLY A 693 19.98 30.70 14.36
C GLY A 693 19.07 31.21 15.49
N ILE A 694 18.48 32.41 15.37
CA ILE A 694 17.51 32.94 16.33
C ILE A 694 16.11 32.44 15.98
N LYS A 695 15.70 31.37 16.64
CA LYS A 695 14.42 30.68 16.43
C LYS A 695 13.27 31.49 17.01
N MET A 696 12.19 31.67 16.22
CA MET A 696 11.08 32.54 16.62
C MET A 696 10.38 32.16 17.92
N LYS A 697 10.22 30.87 18.21
CA LYS A 697 9.48 30.41 19.39
C LYS A 697 10.10 30.96 20.68
N GLU A 698 11.38 30.70 20.88
CA GLU A 698 12.12 31.20 22.05
C GLU A 698 12.28 32.72 22.03
N LEU A 699 12.46 33.33 20.86
CA LEU A 699 12.53 34.78 20.72
C LEU A 699 11.23 35.45 21.20
N MET A 700 10.07 34.96 20.75
CA MET A 700 8.77 35.48 21.18
C MET A 700 8.50 35.23 22.66
N GLN A 701 8.85 34.06 23.19
CA GLN A 701 8.73 33.75 24.62
C GLN A 701 9.53 34.74 25.49
N ALA A 702 10.75 35.07 25.07
CA ALA A 702 11.58 36.05 25.79
C ALA A 702 11.08 37.50 25.57
N LEU A 703 10.62 37.84 24.37
CA LEU A 703 10.06 39.14 24.05
C LEU A 703 8.79 39.45 24.86
N ASN A 704 7.87 38.49 24.96
CA ASN A 704 6.61 38.63 25.69
C ASN A 704 6.82 38.97 27.18
N LYS A 705 7.96 38.58 27.77
CA LYS A 705 8.32 38.94 29.15
C LYS A 705 8.74 40.40 29.33
N LYS A 706 9.17 41.07 28.25
CA LYS A 706 9.80 42.41 28.30
C LYS A 706 8.98 43.49 27.58
N ILE A 707 8.17 43.12 26.59
CA ILE A 707 7.52 44.07 25.68
C ILE A 707 6.56 45.04 26.37
N SER A 708 5.93 44.65 27.49
CA SER A 708 5.03 45.52 28.25
C SER A 708 5.69 46.80 28.77
N SER A 709 7.01 46.76 29.02
CA SER A 709 7.77 47.91 29.56
C SER A 709 7.85 49.11 28.62
N VAL A 710 7.61 48.92 27.32
CA VAL A 710 7.71 49.97 26.28
C VAL A 710 6.36 50.37 25.68
N LEU A 711 5.25 49.85 26.21
CA LEU A 711 3.89 50.11 25.70
C LEU A 711 3.17 51.28 26.37
N THR A 712 3.76 51.94 27.37
CA THR A 712 3.10 52.93 28.24
C THR A 712 2.39 54.06 27.47
N ASN A 713 2.89 54.42 26.29
CA ASN A 713 2.36 55.50 25.47
C ASN A 713 1.53 55.02 24.26
N TYR A 714 1.39 53.70 24.06
CA TYR A 714 0.62 53.16 22.93
C TYR A 714 -0.87 53.21 23.22
N VAL A 715 -1.64 53.77 22.27
CA VAL A 715 -3.11 53.76 22.31
C VAL A 715 -3.63 52.81 21.24
N PRO A 716 -4.39 51.76 21.60
CA PRO A 716 -4.93 50.80 20.64
C PRO A 716 -5.73 51.46 19.51
N LYS A 717 -5.30 51.25 18.27
CA LYS A 717 -6.01 51.74 17.07
C LYS A 717 -7.26 50.92 16.77
N SER A 718 -8.25 51.50 16.10
CA SER A 718 -9.42 50.75 15.63
C SER A 718 -9.03 49.73 14.58
N VAL A 719 -9.67 48.55 14.60
CA VAL A 719 -9.51 47.53 13.57
C VAL A 719 -10.75 47.48 12.67
N PRO A 720 -10.60 47.07 11.39
CA PRO A 720 -11.73 46.86 10.50
C PRO A 720 -12.78 45.93 11.10
N LYS A 721 -14.05 46.33 11.05
CA LYS A 721 -15.17 45.44 11.42
C LYS A 721 -15.70 44.76 10.17
N VAL A 722 -15.47 43.45 10.05
CA VAL A 722 -16.05 42.65 8.98
C VAL A 722 -17.56 42.52 9.22
N LYS A 723 -18.38 43.09 8.34
CA LYS A 723 -19.83 42.86 8.32
C LYS A 723 -20.11 41.51 7.66
N LEU A 724 -20.67 40.57 8.42
CA LEU A 724 -21.17 39.31 7.87
C LEU A 724 -22.55 39.54 7.25
N VAL A 725 -22.74 39.14 6.00
CA VAL A 725 -24.06 39.13 5.35
C VAL A 725 -24.78 37.86 5.82
N ASN A 726 -25.60 38.01 6.88
CA ASN A 726 -26.26 36.87 7.55
C ASN A 726 -27.74 36.71 7.18
N ALA A 727 -28.37 37.70 6.54
CA ALA A 727 -29.78 37.60 6.17
C ALA A 727 -29.93 37.01 4.75
N PRO A 728 -30.83 36.03 4.54
CA PRO A 728 -31.15 35.55 3.20
C PRO A 728 -31.78 36.70 2.39
N THR A 729 -31.29 36.92 1.17
CA THR A 729 -31.86 37.89 0.23
C THR A 729 -33.23 37.43 -0.26
N GLU A 730 -33.37 36.14 -0.61
CA GLU A 730 -34.61 35.46 -0.97
C GLU A 730 -34.41 33.94 -0.81
N LEU A 731 -35.31 33.22 -0.14
CA LEU A 731 -35.11 31.78 0.18
C LEU A 731 -35.13 30.87 -1.06
N SER A 732 -35.91 31.21 -2.09
CA SER A 732 -35.99 30.51 -3.37
C SER A 732 -34.80 30.78 -4.30
N ALA A 733 -33.95 31.75 -3.99
CA ALA A 733 -32.83 32.11 -4.85
C ALA A 733 -31.81 30.96 -4.96
N PRO A 734 -31.18 30.79 -6.14
CA PRO A 734 -30.06 29.88 -6.29
C PRO A 734 -28.92 30.21 -5.32
N LEU A 735 -28.18 29.18 -4.90
CA LEU A 735 -26.98 29.39 -4.11
C LEU A 735 -25.92 30.20 -4.87
N THR A 736 -25.28 31.11 -4.15
CA THR A 736 -24.10 31.84 -4.62
C THR A 736 -22.96 31.69 -3.61
N GLN A 737 -21.72 31.60 -4.09
CA GLN A 737 -20.55 31.46 -3.22
C GLN A 737 -20.41 32.68 -2.30
N ALA A 738 -20.67 33.88 -2.82
CA ALA A 738 -20.61 35.12 -2.04
C ALA A 738 -21.52 35.07 -0.80
N TRP A 739 -22.73 34.51 -0.91
CA TRP A 739 -23.64 34.34 0.22
C TRP A 739 -23.27 33.14 1.10
N PHE A 740 -22.90 32.01 0.48
CA PHE A 740 -22.63 30.77 1.20
C PHE A 740 -21.50 30.90 2.23
N TRP A 741 -20.36 31.48 1.84
CA TRP A 741 -19.19 31.60 2.70
C TRP A 741 -19.42 32.51 3.92
N THR A 742 -20.21 33.58 3.76
CA THR A 742 -20.60 34.41 4.90
C THR A 742 -21.61 33.69 5.79
N ARG A 743 -22.59 32.99 5.20
CA ARG A 743 -23.64 32.29 5.96
C ARG A 743 -23.11 31.12 6.78
N VAL A 744 -22.21 30.30 6.22
CA VAL A 744 -21.67 29.10 6.90
C VAL A 744 -20.88 29.46 8.16
N SER A 745 -20.32 30.68 8.22
CA SER A 745 -19.61 31.21 9.39
C SER A 745 -20.42 31.11 10.69
N SER A 746 -21.73 31.31 10.61
CA SER A 746 -22.63 31.23 11.79
C SER A 746 -22.94 29.80 12.25
N TRP A 747 -22.57 28.79 11.46
CA TRP A 747 -22.72 27.38 11.80
C TRP A 747 -21.43 26.76 12.35
N PHE A 748 -20.27 27.38 12.11
CA PHE A 748 -19.02 26.97 12.73
C PHE A 748 -19.10 27.08 14.25
N LYS A 749 -18.33 26.23 14.91
CA LYS A 749 -18.20 26.13 16.37
C LYS A 749 -16.73 26.27 16.75
N GLU A 750 -16.50 26.58 18.02
CA GLU A 750 -15.16 26.55 18.58
C GLU A 750 -14.56 25.15 18.43
N GLU A 751 -13.24 25.11 18.22
CA GLU A 751 -12.46 23.87 18.03
C GLU A 751 -12.80 23.04 16.77
N ASP A 752 -13.60 23.56 15.85
CA ASP A 752 -13.78 22.93 14.54
C ASP A 752 -12.44 22.84 13.81
N ILE A 753 -12.26 21.75 13.05
CA ILE A 753 -11.16 21.59 12.09
C ILE A 753 -11.75 21.80 10.70
N ILE A 754 -11.32 22.86 10.02
CA ILE A 754 -11.86 23.28 8.73
C ILE A 754 -10.79 23.10 7.67
N ILE A 755 -11.08 22.25 6.69
CA ILE A 755 -10.18 21.87 5.62
C ILE A 755 -10.76 22.38 4.31
N THR A 756 -9.94 23.11 3.54
CA THR A 756 -10.37 23.70 2.27
C THR A 756 -9.43 23.30 1.15
N GLU A 757 -10.02 22.83 0.06
CA GLU A 757 -9.30 22.46 -1.13
C GLU A 757 -8.88 23.66 -1.97
N SER A 758 -7.79 23.49 -2.73
CA SER A 758 -7.41 24.40 -3.82
C SER A 758 -8.56 24.63 -4.79
N GLY A 759 -8.70 25.88 -5.24
CA GLY A 759 -9.82 26.34 -6.07
C GLY A 759 -10.71 27.34 -5.33
N THR A 760 -12.02 27.27 -5.58
CA THR A 760 -12.97 28.24 -5.01
C THR A 760 -13.13 28.08 -3.49
N ALA A 761 -12.92 26.88 -2.94
CA ALA A 761 -13.03 26.64 -1.50
C ALA A 761 -11.95 27.39 -0.69
N ALA A 762 -10.68 27.25 -1.07
CA ALA A 762 -9.56 27.96 -0.42
C ALA A 762 -9.67 29.49 -0.48
N HIS A 763 -10.27 30.05 -1.53
CA HIS A 763 -10.49 31.50 -1.62
C HIS A 763 -11.78 31.95 -0.94
N GLY A 764 -12.81 31.11 -0.97
CA GLY A 764 -14.11 31.42 -0.42
C GLY A 764 -14.10 31.43 1.10
N ILE A 765 -13.37 30.52 1.72
CA ILE A 765 -13.25 30.45 3.18
C ILE A 765 -12.64 31.73 3.78
N LEU A 766 -11.89 32.52 2.99
CA LEU A 766 -11.31 33.80 3.44
C LEU A 766 -12.40 34.81 3.81
N GLU A 767 -13.59 34.70 3.22
CA GLU A 767 -14.77 35.51 3.56
C GLU A 767 -15.49 35.01 4.82
N ALA A 768 -15.21 33.78 5.24
CA ALA A 768 -15.81 33.20 6.42
C ALA A 768 -15.08 33.64 7.70
N ARG A 769 -15.83 33.77 8.79
CA ARG A 769 -15.30 34.11 10.11
C ARG A 769 -15.23 32.88 11.00
N PHE A 770 -14.05 32.61 11.56
CA PHE A 770 -13.84 31.50 12.47
C PHE A 770 -14.14 31.85 13.93
N PRO A 771 -14.84 30.98 14.67
CA PRO A 771 -14.88 31.03 16.14
C PRO A 771 -13.51 30.81 16.79
N ASN A 772 -13.47 30.86 18.12
CA ASN A 772 -12.24 30.60 18.87
C ASN A 772 -11.71 29.18 18.60
N ASN A 773 -10.39 29.04 18.65
CA ASN A 773 -9.69 27.76 18.64
C ASN A 773 -9.95 26.86 17.40
N VAL A 774 -10.44 27.41 16.29
CA VAL A 774 -10.55 26.67 15.02
C VAL A 774 -9.16 26.33 14.49
N VAL A 775 -9.03 25.15 13.88
CA VAL A 775 -7.85 24.74 13.10
C VAL A 775 -8.18 24.86 11.62
N GLY A 776 -7.51 25.78 10.93
CA GLY A 776 -7.63 25.95 9.48
C GLY A 776 -6.55 25.16 8.74
N ILE A 777 -6.94 24.37 7.74
CA ILE A 777 -6.03 23.64 6.85
C ILE A 777 -6.36 24.00 5.39
N SER A 778 -5.42 24.67 4.73
CA SER A 778 -5.48 24.96 3.30
C SER A 778 -4.07 24.87 2.72
N GLN A 779 -3.90 24.06 1.66
CA GLN A 779 -2.59 23.79 1.06
C GLN A 779 -2.28 24.82 -0.03
N ILE A 780 -2.10 26.09 0.35
CA ILE A 780 -2.01 27.22 -0.59
C ILE A 780 -0.71 27.20 -1.40
N LEU A 781 0.41 26.75 -0.83
CA LEU A 781 1.70 26.77 -1.53
C LEU A 781 1.82 25.60 -2.49
N TRP A 782 1.61 24.37 -2.00
CA TRP A 782 1.76 23.18 -2.84
C TRP A 782 0.59 23.00 -3.80
N GLY A 783 -0.62 23.37 -3.37
CA GLY A 783 -1.76 23.52 -4.26
C GLY A 783 -2.26 22.23 -4.93
N SER A 784 -1.97 21.03 -4.39
CA SER A 784 -2.28 19.78 -5.08
C SER A 784 -3.74 19.36 -4.92
N ILE A 785 -4.56 19.55 -5.95
CA ILE A 785 -5.99 19.19 -5.93
C ILE A 785 -6.19 17.71 -5.58
N GLY A 786 -7.16 17.41 -4.71
CA GLY A 786 -7.41 16.08 -4.16
C GLY A 786 -6.74 15.85 -2.80
N TYR A 787 -5.76 16.67 -2.41
CA TYR A 787 -5.13 16.66 -1.09
C TYR A 787 -6.14 16.60 0.05
N SER A 788 -7.16 17.47 -0.02
CA SER A 788 -8.06 17.75 1.09
C SER A 788 -8.87 16.53 1.55
N VAL A 789 -9.18 15.58 0.65
CA VAL A 789 -9.92 14.36 0.98
C VAL A 789 -9.06 13.42 1.83
N GLY A 790 -7.79 13.21 1.44
CA GLY A 790 -6.84 12.43 2.25
C GLY A 790 -6.54 13.12 3.57
N ALA A 791 -6.26 14.43 3.55
CA ALA A 791 -6.03 15.22 4.76
C ALA A 791 -7.21 15.15 5.74
N THR A 792 -8.45 15.11 5.24
CA THR A 792 -9.66 14.95 6.06
C THR A 792 -9.70 13.63 6.80
N LEU A 793 -9.24 12.52 6.19
CA LEU A 793 -9.14 11.25 6.90
C LEU A 793 -8.17 11.38 8.08
N GLY A 794 -6.95 11.85 7.80
CA GLY A 794 -5.91 12.01 8.82
C GLY A 794 -6.33 12.94 9.97
N ALA A 795 -6.85 14.11 9.61
CA ALA A 795 -7.36 15.08 10.56
C ALA A 795 -8.51 14.52 11.41
N SER A 796 -9.38 13.70 10.83
CA SER A 796 -10.49 13.07 11.57
C SER A 796 -10.02 11.99 12.53
N VAL A 797 -9.00 11.22 12.17
CA VAL A 797 -8.38 10.24 13.07
C VAL A 797 -7.71 10.98 14.23
N ALA A 798 -6.89 12.00 13.95
CA ALA A 798 -6.24 12.82 14.98
C ALA A 798 -7.26 13.52 15.89
N ALA A 799 -8.34 14.08 15.32
CA ALA A 799 -9.41 14.71 16.08
C ALA A 799 -10.07 13.72 17.03
N LYS A 800 -10.37 12.51 16.57
CA LYS A 800 -10.98 11.45 17.38
C LYS A 800 -10.11 11.03 18.57
N GLU A 801 -8.79 11.02 18.40
CA GLU A 801 -7.84 10.75 19.48
C GLU A 801 -7.76 11.88 20.51
N VAL A 802 -7.89 13.14 20.08
CA VAL A 802 -7.84 14.32 20.97
C VAL A 802 -9.17 14.51 21.70
N ASP A 803 -10.25 14.62 20.94
CA ASP A 803 -11.62 14.69 21.45
C ASP A 803 -12.61 14.26 20.34
N PRO A 804 -13.33 13.14 20.49
CA PRO A 804 -14.28 12.66 19.50
C PRO A 804 -15.44 13.63 19.21
N LYS A 805 -15.63 14.68 20.02
CA LYS A 805 -16.64 15.74 19.77
C LYS A 805 -16.17 16.80 18.77
N LYS A 806 -14.86 16.90 18.49
CA LYS A 806 -14.34 17.83 17.48
C LYS A 806 -14.91 17.51 16.11
N ARG A 807 -15.41 18.53 15.41
CA ARG A 807 -15.97 18.37 14.06
C ARG A 807 -14.85 18.60 13.05
N VAL A 808 -14.77 17.71 12.07
CA VAL A 808 -13.93 17.90 10.88
C VAL A 808 -14.83 18.24 9.70
N ILE A 809 -14.56 19.38 9.07
CA ILE A 809 -15.39 19.96 8.02
C ILE A 809 -14.50 20.17 6.80
N LEU A 810 -14.83 19.48 5.70
CA LEU A 810 -14.16 19.57 4.42
C LEU A 810 -15.01 20.38 3.44
N PHE A 811 -14.39 21.35 2.76
CA PHE A 811 -14.90 21.95 1.53
C PHE A 811 -14.00 21.57 0.36
N VAL A 812 -14.55 20.79 -0.58
CA VAL A 812 -13.82 20.24 -1.72
C VAL A 812 -14.56 20.51 -3.02
N GLY A 813 -13.85 20.92 -4.08
CA GLY A 813 -14.45 21.06 -5.41
C GLY A 813 -14.81 19.69 -6.00
N ASP A 814 -15.85 19.64 -6.83
CA ASP A 814 -16.26 18.45 -7.58
C ASP A 814 -15.10 17.82 -8.38
N GLY A 815 -14.30 18.64 -9.06
CA GLY A 815 -13.13 18.19 -9.81
C GLY A 815 -12.01 17.62 -8.92
N SER A 816 -11.69 18.28 -7.81
CA SER A 816 -10.66 17.83 -6.88
C SER A 816 -11.04 16.53 -6.18
N LEU A 817 -12.32 16.35 -5.85
CA LEU A 817 -12.84 15.13 -5.25
C LEU A 817 -12.56 13.90 -6.14
N GLN A 818 -12.59 14.03 -7.47
CA GLN A 818 -12.40 12.89 -8.37
C GLN A 818 -11.03 12.23 -8.25
N LEU A 819 -9.99 12.98 -7.85
CA LEU A 819 -8.63 12.45 -7.77
C LEU A 819 -8.45 11.47 -6.60
N THR A 820 -9.19 11.67 -5.51
CA THR A 820 -8.93 11.01 -4.23
C THR A 820 -10.19 10.50 -3.51
N MET A 821 -11.34 10.46 -4.20
CA MET A 821 -12.67 10.10 -3.65
C MET A 821 -12.68 8.81 -2.82
N GLN A 822 -11.84 7.85 -3.18
CA GLN A 822 -11.79 6.51 -2.59
C GLN A 822 -11.40 6.56 -1.11
N GLU A 823 -10.76 7.64 -0.65
CA GLU A 823 -10.41 7.79 0.76
C GLU A 823 -11.64 7.98 1.67
N VAL A 824 -12.78 8.37 1.11
CA VAL A 824 -14.08 8.32 1.81
C VAL A 824 -14.41 6.90 2.27
N SER A 825 -14.03 5.86 1.51
CA SER A 825 -14.15 4.46 1.93
C SER A 825 -13.36 4.18 3.21
N THR A 826 -12.15 4.74 3.33
CA THR A 826 -11.30 4.58 4.51
C THR A 826 -11.86 5.36 5.71
N MET A 827 -12.48 6.52 5.50
CA MET A 827 -13.19 7.26 6.55
C MET A 827 -14.34 6.42 7.14
N ILE A 828 -15.12 5.76 6.27
CA ILE A 828 -16.20 4.85 6.68
C ILE A 828 -15.63 3.67 7.47
N LYS A 829 -14.56 3.03 6.97
CA LYS A 829 -13.90 1.89 7.63
C LYS A 829 -13.40 2.24 9.04
N ASN A 830 -12.84 3.43 9.23
CA ASN A 830 -12.29 3.88 10.52
C ASN A 830 -13.36 4.48 11.46
N GLY A 831 -14.63 4.54 11.03
CA GLY A 831 -15.73 5.08 11.82
C GLY A 831 -15.47 6.51 12.27
N VAL A 832 -15.00 7.35 11.34
CA VAL A 832 -14.86 8.79 11.54
C VAL A 832 -16.01 9.53 10.83
N HIS A 833 -16.40 10.68 11.37
CA HIS A 833 -17.66 11.36 11.00
C HIS A 833 -17.45 12.80 10.47
N PRO A 834 -16.66 13.00 9.40
CA PRO A 834 -16.50 14.33 8.83
C PRO A 834 -17.77 14.82 8.12
N TYR A 835 -17.86 16.14 7.96
CA TYR A 835 -18.78 16.81 7.06
C TYR A 835 -18.05 17.10 5.75
N ILE A 836 -18.51 16.54 4.64
CA ILE A 836 -17.91 16.72 3.32
C ILE A 836 -18.84 17.59 2.49
N PHE A 837 -18.52 18.87 2.33
CA PHE A 837 -19.20 19.78 1.43
C PHE A 837 -18.53 19.74 0.06
N VAL A 838 -19.24 19.20 -0.93
CA VAL A 838 -18.80 19.17 -2.32
C VAL A 838 -19.31 20.44 -3.01
N VAL A 839 -18.40 21.33 -3.39
CA VAL A 839 -18.69 22.53 -4.17
C VAL A 839 -18.83 22.10 -5.63
N ASN A 840 -20.06 21.84 -6.08
CA ASN A 840 -20.38 21.43 -7.44
C ASN A 840 -20.71 22.64 -8.30
N ASN A 841 -19.73 23.06 -9.11
CA ASN A 841 -19.86 24.11 -10.13
C ASN A 841 -19.46 23.58 -11.52
N ALA A 842 -19.67 22.27 -11.75
CA ALA A 842 -19.49 21.61 -13.04
C ALA A 842 -18.09 21.77 -13.65
N GLY A 843 -17.04 21.49 -12.88
CA GLY A 843 -15.66 21.42 -13.35
C GLY A 843 -14.70 22.44 -12.75
N TYR A 844 -13.57 22.66 -13.41
CA TYR A 844 -12.46 23.44 -12.86
C TYR A 844 -12.67 24.95 -12.99
N THR A 845 -13.54 25.52 -12.15
CA THR A 845 -13.91 26.95 -12.19
C THR A 845 -12.71 27.89 -12.04
N ILE A 846 -11.73 27.56 -11.19
CA ILE A 846 -10.48 28.33 -11.08
C ILE A 846 -9.74 28.40 -12.41
N GLU A 847 -9.60 27.27 -13.11
CA GLU A 847 -8.92 27.21 -14.40
C GLU A 847 -9.72 27.91 -15.50
N LYS A 848 -11.07 27.81 -15.49
CA LYS A 848 -11.94 28.57 -16.41
C LYS A 848 -11.69 30.08 -16.29
N LEU A 849 -11.45 30.58 -15.07
CA LEU A 849 -11.17 31.99 -14.81
C LEU A 849 -9.74 32.40 -15.19
N ILE A 850 -8.76 31.50 -15.05
CA ILE A 850 -7.36 31.74 -15.46
C ILE A 850 -7.23 31.70 -16.98
N HIS A 851 -7.66 30.60 -17.60
CA HIS A 851 -7.53 30.40 -19.03
C HIS A 851 -8.54 29.40 -19.63
N GLY A 852 -9.15 29.81 -20.75
CA GLY A 852 -10.06 28.95 -21.50
C GLY A 852 -11.40 28.76 -20.80
N LEU A 853 -12.14 29.86 -20.62
CA LEU A 853 -13.46 29.90 -19.97
C LEU A 853 -14.41 28.78 -20.43
N ASN A 854 -14.39 28.47 -21.73
CA ASN A 854 -15.22 27.45 -22.36
C ASN A 854 -14.42 26.24 -22.89
N ALA A 855 -13.14 26.11 -22.49
CA ALA A 855 -12.27 25.08 -23.02
C ALA A 855 -12.62 23.70 -22.45
N LYS A 856 -12.55 22.67 -23.31
CA LYS A 856 -12.99 21.31 -22.96
C LYS A 856 -12.19 20.67 -21.82
N TYR A 857 -10.92 21.03 -21.65
CA TYR A 857 -10.06 20.49 -20.58
C TYR A 857 -10.49 20.95 -19.17
N ASN A 858 -11.32 21.99 -19.07
CA ASN A 858 -11.88 22.47 -17.80
C ASN A 858 -13.18 21.76 -17.41
N ASN A 859 -13.70 20.90 -18.29
CA ASN A 859 -14.90 20.12 -18.04
C ASN A 859 -14.52 18.75 -17.46
N ILE A 860 -15.32 18.28 -16.52
CA ILE A 860 -15.16 16.96 -15.91
C ILE A 860 -16.39 16.09 -16.19
N GLN A 861 -16.25 14.78 -16.06
CA GLN A 861 -17.40 13.89 -16.09
C GLN A 861 -18.29 14.18 -14.87
N PRO A 862 -19.57 14.56 -15.04
CA PRO A 862 -20.45 14.78 -13.91
C PRO A 862 -20.70 13.46 -13.17
N TRP A 863 -20.53 13.50 -11.84
CA TRP A 863 -20.84 12.39 -10.94
C TRP A 863 -22.08 12.70 -10.11
N ASN A 864 -22.75 11.65 -9.65
CA ASN A 864 -23.79 11.78 -8.63
C ASN A 864 -23.15 11.67 -7.24
N HIS A 865 -22.64 12.77 -6.72
CA HIS A 865 -21.88 12.78 -5.47
C HIS A 865 -22.68 12.29 -4.27
N SER A 866 -23.99 12.54 -4.26
CA SER A 866 -24.89 12.06 -3.19
C SER A 866 -24.89 10.53 -3.02
N GLN A 867 -24.54 9.78 -4.06
CA GLN A 867 -24.48 8.31 -4.02
C GLN A 867 -23.13 7.76 -3.54
N ILE A 868 -22.09 8.58 -3.34
CA ILE A 868 -20.74 8.11 -2.98
C ILE A 868 -20.73 7.33 -1.66
N LEU A 869 -21.44 7.82 -0.64
CA LEU A 869 -21.50 7.13 0.65
C LEU A 869 -22.19 5.75 0.52
N SER A 870 -23.26 5.66 -0.28
CA SER A 870 -23.93 4.39 -0.56
C SER A 870 -23.06 3.45 -1.39
N LEU A 871 -22.32 3.97 -2.37
CA LEU A 871 -21.38 3.21 -3.19
C LEU A 871 -20.32 2.52 -2.33
N PHE A 872 -19.79 3.20 -1.32
CA PHE A 872 -18.83 2.65 -0.35
C PHE A 872 -19.49 1.94 0.83
N ASN A 873 -20.78 1.61 0.74
CA ASN A 873 -21.53 0.83 1.72
C ASN A 873 -21.54 1.45 3.13
N ALA A 874 -21.62 2.79 3.22
CA ALA A 874 -21.81 3.49 4.49
C ALA A 874 -23.21 3.18 5.05
N LYS A 875 -23.27 2.61 6.26
CA LYS A 875 -24.54 2.21 6.89
C LYS A 875 -25.23 3.35 7.62
N ASP A 876 -24.49 4.08 8.46
CA ASP A 876 -24.98 5.26 9.17
C ASP A 876 -24.34 6.50 8.57
N SER A 877 -25.05 7.11 7.63
CA SER A 877 -24.56 8.26 6.87
C SER A 877 -25.70 9.17 6.42
N GLN A 878 -25.37 10.38 5.99
CA GLN A 878 -26.33 11.32 5.42
C GLN A 878 -25.77 11.96 4.15
N SER A 879 -26.54 11.87 3.07
CA SER A 879 -26.26 12.62 1.84
C SER A 879 -27.38 13.62 1.57
N ALA A 880 -27.04 14.81 1.08
CA ALA A 880 -28.03 15.79 0.63
C ALA A 880 -27.50 16.58 -0.56
N LYS A 881 -28.41 17.06 -1.40
CA LYS A 881 -28.13 18.02 -2.48
C LYS A 881 -28.84 19.32 -2.15
N ILE A 882 -28.11 20.42 -2.20
CA ILE A 882 -28.57 21.75 -1.81
C ILE A 882 -28.32 22.69 -2.99
N SER A 883 -29.36 23.35 -3.45
CA SER A 883 -29.34 24.23 -4.64
C SER A 883 -29.88 25.64 -4.37
N THR A 884 -30.60 25.84 -3.27
CA THR A 884 -31.19 27.15 -2.92
C THR A 884 -30.69 27.68 -1.57
N VAL A 885 -30.82 29.00 -1.41
CA VAL A 885 -30.55 29.73 -0.16
C VAL A 885 -31.35 29.14 1.02
N GLY A 886 -32.64 28.83 0.82
CA GLY A 886 -33.51 28.27 1.85
C GLY A 886 -33.07 26.89 2.32
N GLU A 887 -32.75 25.98 1.39
CA GLU A 887 -32.26 24.65 1.73
C GLU A 887 -30.96 24.68 2.55
N ALA A 888 -30.03 25.58 2.21
CA ALA A 888 -28.79 25.77 2.96
C ALA A 888 -29.05 26.39 4.35
N ASP A 889 -29.94 27.38 4.44
CA ASP A 889 -30.30 28.02 5.70
C ASP A 889 -30.98 27.02 6.67
N ASP A 890 -31.89 26.20 6.17
CA ASP A 890 -32.55 25.12 6.93
C ASP A 890 -31.54 24.08 7.41
N LEU A 891 -30.60 23.66 6.55
CA LEU A 891 -29.53 22.73 6.90
C LEU A 891 -28.70 23.24 8.08
N PHE A 892 -28.28 24.51 8.03
CA PHE A 892 -27.45 25.11 9.07
C PHE A 892 -28.22 25.48 10.36
N ARG A 893 -29.53 25.69 10.29
CA ARG A 893 -30.39 25.87 11.48
C ARG A 893 -30.71 24.56 12.18
N ASN A 894 -30.62 23.43 11.48
CA ASN A 894 -30.90 22.13 12.04
C ASN A 894 -29.84 21.73 13.09
N LYS A 895 -30.24 21.71 14.36
CA LYS A 895 -29.36 21.34 15.49
C LYS A 895 -28.79 19.93 15.37
N TYR A 896 -29.54 18.97 14.80
CA TYR A 896 -29.09 17.60 14.60
C TYR A 896 -28.01 17.50 13.52
N PHE A 897 -28.07 18.38 12.52
CA PHE A 897 -27.00 18.48 11.52
C PHE A 897 -25.70 18.98 12.16
N GLY A 898 -25.77 19.83 13.18
CA GLY A 898 -24.58 20.33 13.89
C GLY A 898 -23.85 19.31 14.79
N VAL A 899 -24.32 18.06 14.92
CA VAL A 899 -23.73 17.00 15.75
C VAL A 899 -23.02 15.97 14.87
N ASN A 900 -21.73 15.72 15.11
CA ASN A 900 -20.85 14.82 14.34
C ASN A 900 -21.10 13.32 14.65
N SER A 901 -22.36 12.90 14.62
CA SER A 901 -22.77 11.52 14.93
C SER A 901 -22.55 10.52 13.79
N LYS A 902 -22.42 10.99 12.55
CA LYS A 902 -22.27 10.17 11.35
C LYS A 902 -21.54 10.94 10.26
N ILE A 903 -20.94 10.23 9.31
CA ILE A 903 -20.33 10.83 8.12
C ILE A 903 -21.41 11.46 7.24
N ARG A 904 -21.14 12.66 6.72
CA ARG A 904 -22.09 13.40 5.87
C ARG A 904 -21.45 13.91 4.60
N LEU A 905 -22.17 13.82 3.49
CA LEU A 905 -21.77 14.38 2.20
C LEU A 905 -22.87 15.30 1.68
N ILE A 906 -22.56 16.58 1.54
CA ILE A 906 -23.49 17.62 1.13
C ILE A 906 -23.01 18.19 -0.19
N GLU A 907 -23.76 17.93 -1.26
CA GLU A 907 -23.51 18.47 -2.59
C GLU A 907 -24.14 19.86 -2.71
N LEU A 908 -23.30 20.88 -2.84
CA LEU A 908 -23.70 22.28 -2.98
C LEU A 908 -23.67 22.67 -4.46
N MET A 909 -24.81 23.08 -5.01
CA MET A 909 -24.93 23.41 -6.42
C MET A 909 -24.71 24.91 -6.66
N PHE A 910 -23.69 25.26 -7.43
CA PHE A 910 -23.39 26.63 -7.83
C PHE A 910 -23.37 26.76 -9.36
N SER A 911 -23.48 27.99 -9.85
CA SER A 911 -23.26 28.28 -11.27
C SER A 911 -21.79 28.03 -11.64
N SER A 912 -21.54 27.61 -12.88
CA SER A 912 -20.20 27.21 -13.34
C SER A 912 -19.14 28.33 -13.30
N LEU A 913 -19.56 29.59 -13.27
CA LEU A 913 -18.65 30.74 -13.21
C LEU A 913 -18.77 31.51 -11.90
N ASP A 914 -19.56 31.00 -10.95
CA ASP A 914 -19.70 31.62 -9.64
C ASP A 914 -18.48 31.29 -8.77
N ALA A 915 -17.76 32.34 -8.38
CA ALA A 915 -16.50 32.25 -7.66
C ALA A 915 -16.34 33.45 -6.69
N PRO A 916 -15.57 33.27 -5.59
CA PRO A 916 -15.23 34.37 -4.70
C PRO A 916 -14.50 35.51 -5.43
N LYS A 917 -14.76 36.76 -5.03
CA LYS A 917 -14.15 37.95 -5.67
C LYS A 917 -12.62 37.91 -5.69
N ALA A 918 -12.01 37.51 -4.58
CA ALA A 918 -10.56 37.38 -4.48
C ALA A 918 -10.01 36.37 -5.50
N LEU A 919 -10.72 35.27 -5.76
CA LEU A 919 -10.31 34.29 -6.78
C LEU A 919 -10.39 34.87 -8.19
N VAL A 920 -11.45 35.60 -8.52
CA VAL A 920 -11.58 36.22 -9.86
C VAL A 920 -10.41 37.17 -10.15
N GLN A 921 -10.01 37.96 -9.14
CA GLN A 921 -8.87 38.87 -9.26
C GLN A 921 -7.53 38.11 -9.28
N GLN A 922 -7.35 37.10 -8.42
CA GLN A 922 -6.16 36.25 -8.41
C GLN A 922 -5.97 35.51 -9.74
N ALA A 923 -7.06 34.98 -10.32
CA ALA A 923 -7.02 34.28 -11.60
C ALA A 923 -6.53 35.18 -12.73
N LYS A 924 -6.95 36.46 -12.73
CA LYS A 924 -6.44 37.46 -13.68
C LYS A 924 -4.94 37.70 -13.48
N ALA A 925 -4.51 37.93 -12.24
CA ALA A 925 -3.09 38.16 -11.94
C ALA A 925 -2.21 36.96 -12.32
N ALA A 926 -2.66 35.73 -12.01
CA ALA A 926 -1.98 34.50 -12.39
C ALA A 926 -1.89 34.32 -13.91
N ALA A 927 -2.96 34.66 -14.64
CA ALA A 927 -2.96 34.63 -16.10
C ALA A 927 -1.95 35.61 -16.71
N ASP A 928 -1.82 36.81 -16.13
CA ASP A 928 -0.86 37.83 -16.59
C ASP A 928 0.59 37.40 -16.30
N VAL A 929 0.86 36.85 -15.11
CA VAL A 929 2.17 36.27 -14.75
C VAL A 929 2.56 35.13 -15.71
N ASN A 930 1.64 34.19 -15.97
CA ASN A 930 1.92 33.03 -16.83
C ASN A 930 2.16 33.41 -18.30
N ARG A 931 1.64 34.55 -18.76
CA ARG A 931 1.91 35.09 -20.11
C ARG A 931 3.22 35.86 -20.20
N GLY A 932 3.87 36.16 -19.07
CA GLY A 932 5.05 37.00 -19.01
C GLY A 932 4.76 38.47 -19.34
N THR A 933 3.51 38.93 -19.19
CA THR A 933 3.08 40.30 -19.53
C THR A 933 3.04 41.22 -18.30
N THR A 934 3.75 40.88 -17.23
CA THR A 934 3.90 41.73 -16.05
C THR A 934 4.96 42.80 -16.33
N ASP A 935 4.51 43.98 -16.77
CA ASP A 935 5.29 45.24 -16.72
C ASP A 935 5.22 45.87 -15.32
#